data_AF-A0A1V4XUB3-F1
#
_entry.id   AF-A0A1V4XUB3-F1
#
_cell.length_a   1.000
_cell.length_b   1.000
_cell.length_c   1.000
_cell.angle_alpha   90.00
_cell.angle_beta   90.00
_cell.angle_gamma   90.00
#
_symmetry.space_group_name_H-M   'P 1'
#
loop_
_entity.id
_entity.type
_entity.pdbx_description
1 polymer ?
#
loop_
_entity_poly.entity_id
_entity_poly.type
_entity_poly.pdbx_seq_one_letter_code
_entity_poly.pdbx_strand_id
1 'polypeptide(L)'
;MHGTGKRTRVKGTPNIEVGCGIARGDDSFGAGRDAASQATEGIISYFLTAVIVFAPASYDLDAMLSGIRSVVGDVPLFGASSAGEMCHRAFSGSVVVMALASPYLSVSVGLGKGVSTDCRGAVIEAIEGGTVKRYFNPKNSSYYNKMTRNGRSVFAILFSPGCTAASDSYSPEILEELKRLSQGCISFFGGSAVDPAGTTGQENFVFYGNRAYSDSMVLAVFETGLKFGIAMGHGFHPTGKRVVATKCRGREVLELDHRPAADVFSELHGIPREELEGNYLFEQIARPFGMRHALGEYTIFVPHTLTPNGGAKLAHPVQEGKDTLQSALMQSGITEPAAILVCSCFLRMNLLKSRINEELAAITTAMPGVPLAGFYSAGEQGTNADHVSRHNNEAIVILLLGNELSYAAKVAEENRILYRMLEARLAEKQLLQEELAGQIRFLQILIDNIPNPVFYKDPQGLYLGCNKAFEEYFNLRREEILGSSVENLDQVDQIDLHRQLDIELIQKGGRAVYESTIHAEDGTLLHTIIHKALFHKADGTPGGIVASMTDITDRKQTEEVLRISEEKFLKAFQGIPTMMTIITFQDGKIVEVNESYLRNLGFTRREVVGKTSRKLDVYVYPEQRNLVINMMIAKGSVQNLDVPLRTKTGEIRHCLLSAERIQLQNVEHALILMQDITDQKHAEQERLQRMRLQSILQTAGTICHEFNQPLQILSGYTELLLADPALDPKIHQKLQIIKGQTERMEMITQKLLTVKECSFKDYAGIGKIMNLHEDETEETDPS
;
A
#
# COMPACT_ATOMS: atom_id res chain seq x y z
N MET A 1 2.59 33.61 -5.46
CA MET A 1 1.49 32.93 -4.73
C MET A 1 0.16 33.40 -5.32
N HIS A 2 -0.43 32.62 -6.22
CA HIS A 2 -1.74 32.89 -6.79
C HIS A 2 -2.74 31.99 -6.08
N GLY A 3 -3.54 32.57 -5.18
CA GLY A 3 -4.59 31.87 -4.46
C GLY A 3 -5.72 31.50 -5.42
N THR A 4 -5.74 30.25 -5.88
CA THR A 4 -6.92 29.64 -6.52
C THR A 4 -7.97 29.36 -5.45
N GLY A 5 -8.56 30.42 -4.89
CA GLY A 5 -9.72 30.32 -4.02
C GLY A 5 -10.95 29.99 -4.85
N LYS A 6 -11.18 28.70 -5.13
CA LYS A 6 -12.48 28.25 -5.66
C LYS A 6 -13.54 28.47 -4.57
N ARG A 7 -14.26 29.59 -4.66
CA ARG A 7 -15.50 29.79 -3.90
C ARG A 7 -16.48 28.67 -4.30
N THR A 8 -16.80 27.81 -3.35
CA THR A 8 -17.80 26.75 -3.51
C THR A 8 -19.16 27.39 -3.75
N ARG A 9 -19.82 27.00 -4.86
CA ARG A 9 -21.11 27.55 -5.30
C ARG A 9 -22.18 27.28 -4.24
N VAL A 10 -22.72 28.34 -3.63
CA VAL A 10 -23.85 28.25 -2.70
C VAL A 10 -25.12 28.00 -3.52
N LYS A 11 -25.98 27.10 -3.05
CA LYS A 11 -27.27 26.78 -3.69
C LYS A 11 -28.11 28.07 -3.78
N GLY A 12 -28.49 28.47 -4.99
CA GLY A 12 -29.20 29.75 -5.24
C GLY A 12 -28.36 30.89 -5.84
N THR A 13 -27.04 30.70 -6.05
CA THR A 13 -26.22 31.69 -6.77
C THR A 13 -26.60 31.71 -8.26
N PRO A 14 -26.90 32.88 -8.87
CA PRO A 14 -27.23 32.99 -10.28
C PRO A 14 -26.06 32.53 -11.16
N ASN A 15 -26.28 32.09 -12.41
CA ASN A 15 -25.17 31.74 -13.31
C ASN A 15 -24.48 33.00 -13.89
N ILE A 16 -25.09 34.17 -13.78
CA ILE A 16 -24.54 35.46 -14.20
C ILE A 16 -25.07 36.57 -13.28
N GLU A 17 -24.20 37.48 -12.88
CA GLU A 17 -24.55 38.73 -12.21
C GLU A 17 -24.32 39.88 -13.20
N VAL A 18 -25.31 40.77 -13.30
CA VAL A 18 -25.26 41.92 -14.21
C VAL A 18 -25.70 43.16 -13.45
N GLY A 19 -24.97 44.25 -13.65
CA GLY A 19 -25.36 45.57 -13.16
C GLY A 19 -25.28 46.61 -14.26
N CYS A 20 -26.09 47.66 -14.11
CA CYS A 20 -26.10 48.82 -14.99
C CYS A 20 -25.97 50.07 -14.13
N GLY A 21 -25.12 50.99 -14.55
CA GLY A 21 -24.88 52.25 -13.87
C GLY A 21 -24.96 53.40 -14.84
N ILE A 22 -25.37 54.56 -14.32
CA ILE A 22 -25.48 55.79 -15.09
C ILE A 22 -25.01 56.98 -14.26
N ALA A 23 -24.20 57.84 -14.87
CA ALA A 23 -23.79 59.09 -14.27
C ALA A 23 -23.72 60.21 -15.30
N ARG A 24 -23.88 61.44 -14.81
CA ARG A 24 -23.75 62.67 -15.60
C ARG A 24 -23.03 63.71 -14.76
N GLY A 25 -22.10 64.44 -15.36
CA GLY A 25 -21.38 65.52 -14.72
C GLY A 25 -20.38 66.16 -15.65
N ASP A 26 -19.87 67.34 -15.27
CA ASP A 26 -18.87 68.06 -16.08
C ASP A 26 -17.46 67.46 -15.97
N ASP A 27 -17.20 66.71 -14.88
CA ASP A 27 -15.97 65.92 -14.71
C ASP A 27 -16.12 64.54 -15.36
N SER A 28 -15.49 64.35 -16.52
CA SER A 28 -15.49 63.09 -17.25
C SER A 28 -15.00 61.92 -16.41
N PHE A 29 -13.93 62.09 -15.63
CA PHE A 29 -13.35 61.02 -14.82
C PHE A 29 -14.33 60.59 -13.73
N GLY A 30 -14.88 61.57 -12.99
CA GLY A 30 -15.91 61.36 -11.99
C GLY A 30 -17.15 60.67 -12.56
N ALA A 31 -17.67 61.14 -13.69
CA ALA A 31 -18.82 60.53 -14.37
C ALA A 31 -18.55 59.06 -14.74
N GLY A 32 -17.38 58.76 -15.31
CA GLY A 32 -16.97 57.38 -15.59
C GLY A 32 -16.89 56.50 -14.34
N ARG A 33 -16.22 56.99 -13.28
CA ARG A 33 -16.06 56.27 -12.01
C ARG A 33 -17.41 56.00 -11.34
N ASP A 34 -18.30 56.98 -11.30
CA ASP A 34 -19.56 56.88 -10.59
C ASP A 34 -20.54 55.95 -11.33
N ALA A 35 -20.59 56.00 -12.67
CA ALA A 35 -21.35 55.05 -13.48
C ALA A 35 -20.83 53.61 -13.31
N ALA A 36 -19.51 53.42 -13.32
CA ALA A 36 -18.91 52.11 -13.08
C ALA A 36 -19.18 51.58 -11.66
N SER A 37 -19.11 52.45 -10.65
CA SER A 37 -19.39 52.09 -9.26
C SER A 37 -20.81 51.56 -9.11
N GLN A 38 -21.81 52.28 -9.65
CA GLN A 38 -23.20 51.83 -9.69
C GLN A 38 -23.36 50.50 -10.43
N ALA A 39 -22.69 50.32 -11.58
CA ALA A 39 -22.78 49.09 -12.36
C ALA A 39 -22.20 47.87 -11.63
N THR A 40 -21.26 48.07 -10.71
CA THR A 40 -20.60 46.98 -9.96
C THR A 40 -21.20 46.70 -8.58
N GLU A 41 -22.06 47.58 -8.05
CA GLU A 41 -22.59 47.50 -6.67
C GLU A 41 -23.30 46.16 -6.37
N GLY A 42 -23.98 45.59 -7.37
CA GLY A 42 -24.72 44.33 -7.25
C GLY A 42 -23.93 43.05 -7.59
N ILE A 43 -22.64 43.14 -7.92
CA ILE A 43 -21.81 42.01 -8.35
C ILE A 43 -20.96 41.53 -7.18
N ILE A 44 -21.26 40.35 -6.64
CA ILE A 44 -20.73 39.86 -5.35
C ILE A 44 -20.06 38.49 -5.50
N SER A 45 -20.67 37.62 -6.30
CA SER A 45 -20.32 36.20 -6.35
C SER A 45 -19.17 35.92 -7.33
N TYR A 46 -19.07 36.72 -8.39
CA TYR A 46 -18.16 36.47 -9.50
C TYR A 46 -17.22 37.64 -9.79
N PHE A 47 -16.08 37.31 -10.43
CA PHE A 47 -15.24 38.33 -11.04
C PHE A 47 -15.90 38.86 -12.31
N LEU A 48 -15.70 40.15 -12.57
CA LEU A 48 -16.15 40.80 -13.78
C LEU A 48 -15.55 40.12 -15.02
N THR A 49 -16.42 39.79 -15.97
CA THR A 49 -16.08 39.22 -17.28
C THR A 49 -15.88 40.30 -18.32
N ALA A 50 -16.77 41.31 -18.36
CA ALA A 50 -16.76 42.37 -19.36
C ALA A 50 -17.45 43.63 -18.84
N VAL A 51 -17.03 44.79 -19.37
CA VAL A 51 -17.66 46.09 -19.13
C VAL A 51 -17.97 46.74 -20.46
N ILE A 52 -19.23 47.11 -20.66
CA ILE A 52 -19.74 47.71 -21.89
C ILE A 52 -20.14 49.15 -21.60
N VAL A 53 -19.66 50.09 -22.41
CA VAL A 53 -19.75 51.53 -22.13
C VAL A 53 -20.40 52.28 -23.30
N PHE A 54 -21.31 53.19 -22.98
CA PHE A 54 -21.90 54.13 -23.94
C PHE A 54 -21.83 55.53 -23.36
N ALA A 55 -21.34 56.48 -24.14
CA ALA A 55 -21.18 57.87 -23.72
C ALA A 55 -21.13 58.79 -24.94
N PRO A 56 -21.59 60.04 -24.84
CA PRO A 56 -21.50 61.00 -25.95
C PRO A 56 -20.07 61.51 -26.12
N ALA A 57 -19.67 61.87 -27.35
CA ALA A 57 -18.34 62.41 -27.64
C ALA A 57 -18.04 63.78 -26.99
N SER A 58 -19.02 64.39 -26.32
CA SER A 58 -18.83 65.65 -25.58
C SER A 58 -17.95 65.51 -24.34
N TYR A 59 -17.76 64.30 -23.81
CA TYR A 59 -16.85 64.03 -22.71
C TYR A 59 -15.40 63.97 -23.19
N ASP A 60 -14.45 64.29 -22.31
CA ASP A 60 -13.09 63.74 -22.41
C ASP A 60 -13.16 62.21 -22.22
N LEU A 61 -13.22 61.48 -23.34
CA LEU A 61 -13.47 60.04 -23.38
C LEU A 61 -12.35 59.23 -22.72
N ASP A 62 -11.09 59.62 -22.88
CA ASP A 62 -9.96 58.91 -22.28
C ASP A 62 -9.94 59.10 -20.76
N ALA A 63 -10.27 60.31 -20.27
CA ALA A 63 -10.45 60.56 -18.84
C ALA A 63 -11.65 59.79 -18.26
N MET A 64 -12.77 59.73 -18.99
CA MET A 64 -13.95 58.95 -18.61
C MET A 64 -13.64 57.45 -18.52
N LEU A 65 -12.99 56.87 -19.54
CA LEU A 65 -12.60 55.46 -19.54
C LEU A 65 -11.61 55.15 -18.41
N SER A 66 -10.71 56.08 -18.10
CA SER A 66 -9.81 55.98 -16.94
C SER A 66 -10.56 56.00 -15.60
N GLY A 67 -11.64 56.78 -15.50
CA GLY A 67 -12.57 56.77 -14.37
C GLY A 67 -13.23 55.40 -14.17
N ILE A 68 -13.76 54.82 -15.25
CA ILE A 68 -14.36 53.48 -15.22
C ILE A 68 -13.32 52.44 -14.80
N ARG A 69 -12.12 52.48 -15.38
CA ARG A 69 -10.97 51.61 -15.06
C ARG A 69 -10.56 51.66 -13.59
N SER A 70 -10.68 52.82 -12.94
CA SER A 70 -10.35 52.95 -11.51
C SER A 70 -11.23 52.09 -10.61
N VAL A 71 -12.42 51.71 -11.08
CA VAL A 71 -13.37 50.85 -10.37
C VAL A 71 -13.25 49.39 -10.81
N VAL A 72 -13.24 49.15 -12.12
CA VAL A 72 -13.37 47.79 -12.67
C VAL A 72 -12.04 47.07 -12.87
N GLY A 73 -10.90 47.76 -12.72
CA GLY A 73 -9.57 47.18 -12.94
C GLY A 73 -9.33 46.77 -14.40
N ASP A 74 -8.50 45.74 -14.61
CA ASP A 74 -8.02 45.29 -15.94
C ASP A 74 -9.02 44.41 -16.73
N VAL A 75 -10.32 44.52 -16.46
CA VAL A 75 -11.39 43.77 -17.14
C VAL A 75 -11.53 44.23 -18.60
N PRO A 76 -11.88 43.35 -19.56
CA PRO A 76 -12.22 43.77 -20.92
C PRO A 76 -13.29 44.87 -20.94
N LEU A 77 -12.90 46.05 -21.42
CA LEU A 77 -13.72 47.24 -21.48
C LEU A 77 -13.83 47.70 -22.94
N PHE A 78 -15.05 47.80 -23.45
CA PHE A 78 -15.32 48.29 -24.80
C PHE A 78 -16.66 49.00 -24.91
N GLY A 79 -16.90 49.68 -26.02
CA GLY A 79 -18.09 50.51 -26.17
C GLY A 79 -18.08 51.38 -27.42
N ALA A 80 -18.99 52.35 -27.46
CA ALA A 80 -19.11 53.29 -28.58
C ALA A 80 -19.65 54.64 -28.12
N SER A 81 -19.35 55.68 -28.91
CA SER A 81 -19.99 56.98 -28.77
C SER A 81 -21.46 56.91 -29.20
N SER A 82 -22.31 57.60 -28.45
CA SER A 82 -23.75 57.44 -28.53
C SER A 82 -24.51 58.71 -28.90
N ALA A 83 -25.59 58.51 -29.67
CA ALA A 83 -26.58 59.56 -29.94
C ALA A 83 -27.57 59.79 -28.79
N GLY A 84 -27.52 58.90 -27.81
CA GLY A 84 -28.27 58.92 -26.57
C GLY A 84 -28.11 57.58 -25.89
N GLU A 85 -28.13 57.57 -24.57
CA GLU A 85 -27.84 56.38 -23.78
C GLU A 85 -29.12 55.78 -23.21
N MET A 86 -29.14 54.47 -22.99
CA MET A 86 -30.27 53.77 -22.40
C MET A 86 -29.83 53.09 -21.11
N CYS A 87 -30.53 53.33 -20.01
CA CYS A 87 -30.39 52.60 -18.76
C CYS A 87 -31.76 52.46 -18.09
N HIS A 88 -32.50 51.40 -18.45
CA HIS A 88 -33.95 51.24 -18.18
C HIS A 88 -34.89 52.30 -18.81
N ARG A 89 -34.39 53.49 -19.12
CA ARG A 89 -35.05 54.59 -19.85
C ARG A 89 -34.04 55.29 -20.75
N ALA A 90 -34.50 56.18 -21.64
CA ALA A 90 -33.62 56.96 -22.49
C ALA A 90 -33.02 58.15 -21.73
N PHE A 91 -31.76 58.44 -22.01
CA PHE A 91 -30.98 59.56 -21.49
C PHE A 91 -30.21 60.25 -22.62
N SER A 92 -29.70 61.42 -22.30
CA SER A 92 -28.81 62.17 -23.18
C SER A 92 -27.74 62.85 -22.31
N GLY A 93 -26.50 62.89 -22.80
CA GLY A 93 -25.41 63.54 -22.08
C GLY A 93 -24.87 62.72 -20.92
N SER A 94 -25.11 61.40 -20.86
CA SER A 94 -24.77 60.57 -19.70
C SER A 94 -23.77 59.48 -20.07
N VAL A 95 -23.04 58.97 -19.08
CA VAL A 95 -22.20 57.77 -19.22
C VAL A 95 -23.00 56.60 -18.70
N VAL A 96 -23.22 55.59 -19.55
CA VAL A 96 -23.86 54.32 -19.17
C VAL A 96 -22.82 53.21 -19.18
N VAL A 97 -22.79 52.43 -18.11
CA VAL A 97 -21.91 51.28 -17.95
C VAL A 97 -22.74 50.05 -17.64
N MET A 98 -22.55 48.97 -18.39
CA MET A 98 -23.05 47.64 -18.04
C MET A 98 -21.88 46.74 -17.67
N ALA A 99 -21.96 46.13 -16.49
CA ALA A 99 -20.97 45.19 -15.98
C ALA A 99 -21.54 43.78 -16.01
N LEU A 100 -20.80 42.83 -16.59
CA LEU A 100 -21.18 41.42 -16.70
C LEU A 100 -20.20 40.57 -15.89
N ALA A 101 -20.68 39.66 -15.05
CA ALA A 101 -19.85 38.74 -14.28
C ALA A 101 -20.42 37.32 -14.29
N SER A 102 -19.71 36.38 -14.91
CA SER A 102 -20.13 34.97 -14.95
C SER A 102 -18.98 34.01 -15.20
N PRO A 103 -18.93 32.84 -14.53
CA PRO A 103 -17.99 31.76 -14.85
C PRO A 103 -18.37 31.03 -16.15
N TYR A 104 -19.57 31.28 -16.67
CA TYR A 104 -20.08 30.72 -17.92
C TYR A 104 -19.94 31.69 -19.09
N LEU A 105 -19.33 32.86 -18.89
CA LEU A 105 -19.08 33.85 -19.91
C LEU A 105 -17.58 34.14 -20.01
N SER A 106 -17.07 34.27 -21.22
CA SER A 106 -15.71 34.74 -21.48
C SER A 106 -15.73 35.62 -22.72
N VAL A 107 -14.96 36.70 -22.70
CA VAL A 107 -14.92 37.67 -23.79
C VAL A 107 -13.50 37.81 -24.33
N SER A 108 -13.39 37.93 -25.63
CA SER A 108 -12.17 38.33 -26.34
C SER A 108 -12.50 39.56 -27.19
N VAL A 109 -11.71 40.61 -27.07
CA VAL A 109 -11.99 41.89 -27.75
C VAL A 109 -10.82 42.26 -28.67
N GLY A 110 -11.15 42.65 -29.89
CA GLY A 110 -10.22 43.14 -30.90
C GLY A 110 -10.59 44.54 -31.40
N LEU A 111 -9.58 45.32 -31.77
CA LEU A 111 -9.71 46.67 -32.32
C LEU A 111 -9.11 46.68 -33.73
N GLY A 112 -9.85 47.22 -34.69
CA GLY A 112 -9.37 47.45 -36.07
C GLY A 112 -9.45 48.93 -36.41
N LYS A 113 -8.40 49.50 -36.99
CA LYS A 113 -8.27 50.94 -37.25
C LYS A 113 -8.27 51.23 -38.75
N GLY A 114 -8.53 52.49 -39.12
CA GLY A 114 -8.47 52.95 -40.50
C GLY A 114 -9.63 52.42 -41.35
N VAL A 115 -10.81 52.25 -40.74
CA VAL A 115 -11.98 51.63 -41.39
C VAL A 115 -12.37 52.35 -42.68
N SER A 116 -12.32 53.69 -42.67
CA SER A 116 -12.65 54.54 -43.82
C SER A 116 -11.70 54.34 -45.00
N THR A 117 -10.45 53.94 -44.74
CA THR A 117 -9.42 53.74 -45.76
C THR A 117 -9.33 52.28 -46.25
N ASP A 118 -9.39 51.31 -45.34
CA ASP A 118 -9.35 49.88 -45.63
C ASP A 118 -10.15 49.09 -44.59
N CYS A 119 -11.47 49.02 -44.79
CA CYS A 119 -12.37 48.29 -43.91
C CYS A 119 -12.01 46.79 -43.77
N ARG A 120 -11.47 46.14 -44.81
CA ARG A 120 -11.06 44.73 -44.74
C ARG A 120 -9.77 44.56 -43.94
N GLY A 121 -8.81 45.45 -44.13
CA GLY A 121 -7.60 45.54 -43.30
C GLY A 121 -7.96 45.72 -41.82
N ALA A 122 -8.88 46.62 -41.51
CA ALA A 122 -9.38 46.83 -40.15
C ALA A 122 -10.03 45.56 -39.56
N VAL A 123 -10.84 44.82 -40.34
CA VAL A 123 -11.41 43.53 -39.90
C VAL A 123 -10.30 42.52 -39.56
N ILE A 124 -9.29 42.41 -40.43
CA ILE A 124 -8.16 41.51 -40.20
C ILE A 124 -7.37 41.95 -38.96
N GLU A 125 -7.11 43.25 -38.79
CA GLU A 125 -6.43 43.80 -37.61
C GLU A 125 -7.22 43.49 -36.32
N ALA A 126 -8.53 43.70 -36.32
CA ALA A 126 -9.38 43.35 -35.17
C ALA A 126 -9.31 41.85 -34.85
N ILE A 127 -9.26 41.00 -35.87
CA ILE A 127 -9.19 39.53 -35.71
C ILE A 127 -7.81 39.09 -35.21
N GLU A 128 -6.73 39.62 -35.77
CA GLU A 128 -5.35 39.19 -35.52
C GLU A 128 -4.70 39.88 -34.32
N GLY A 129 -5.01 41.15 -34.09
CA GLY A 129 -4.54 41.95 -32.96
C GLY A 129 -5.22 41.60 -31.64
N GLY A 130 -6.41 40.97 -31.70
CA GLY A 130 -7.15 40.48 -30.53
C GLY A 130 -6.99 38.97 -30.29
N THR A 131 -7.45 38.49 -29.13
CA THR A 131 -7.54 37.04 -28.82
C THR A 131 -8.68 36.32 -29.57
N VAL A 132 -9.33 37.02 -30.50
CA VAL A 132 -10.53 36.58 -31.26
C VAL A 132 -10.22 35.72 -32.49
N LYS A 133 -8.96 35.66 -32.96
CA LYS A 133 -8.53 34.88 -34.14
C LYS A 133 -9.05 33.43 -34.18
N ARG A 134 -9.17 32.80 -33.01
CA ARG A 134 -9.66 31.41 -32.87
C ARG A 134 -11.07 31.19 -33.41
N TYR A 135 -11.92 32.22 -33.44
CA TYR A 135 -13.31 32.15 -33.86
C TYR A 135 -13.50 32.35 -35.38
N PHE A 136 -12.48 32.88 -36.07
CA PHE A 136 -12.54 33.26 -37.49
C PHE A 136 -11.61 32.41 -38.37
N ASN A 137 -11.34 31.16 -37.97
CA ASN A 137 -10.49 30.25 -38.74
C ASN A 137 -11.33 29.18 -39.47
N PRO A 138 -11.59 29.36 -40.78
CA PRO A 138 -12.45 28.47 -41.57
C PRO A 138 -11.93 27.03 -41.71
N LYS A 139 -10.64 26.78 -41.41
CA LYS A 139 -10.05 25.43 -41.44
C LYS A 139 -10.19 24.66 -40.13
N ASN A 140 -10.65 25.31 -39.06
CA ASN A 140 -10.63 24.76 -37.71
C ASN A 140 -12.05 24.44 -37.19
N SER A 141 -12.78 23.58 -37.91
CA SER A 141 -14.04 22.99 -37.43
C SER A 141 -13.87 22.25 -36.09
N SER A 142 -12.64 21.80 -35.79
CA SER A 142 -12.27 21.19 -34.51
C SER A 142 -12.49 22.12 -33.31
N TYR A 143 -12.24 23.43 -33.43
CA TYR A 143 -12.46 24.37 -32.32
C TYR A 143 -13.94 24.49 -31.97
N TYR A 144 -14.80 24.77 -32.96
CA TYR A 144 -16.24 24.84 -32.76
C TYR A 144 -16.81 23.52 -32.24
N ASN A 145 -16.36 22.37 -32.80
CA ASN A 145 -16.76 21.06 -32.29
C ASN A 145 -16.36 20.85 -30.83
N LYS A 146 -15.14 21.25 -30.44
CA LYS A 146 -14.67 21.18 -29.06
C LYS A 146 -15.47 22.11 -28.13
N MET A 147 -15.74 23.33 -28.58
CA MET A 147 -16.55 24.32 -27.87
C MET A 147 -17.96 23.77 -27.63
N THR A 148 -18.63 23.27 -28.67
CA THR A 148 -19.95 22.64 -28.57
C THR A 148 -19.95 21.41 -27.68
N ARG A 149 -18.92 20.54 -27.74
CA ARG A 149 -18.76 19.40 -26.82
C ARG A 149 -18.61 19.82 -25.35
N ASN A 150 -17.97 20.97 -25.12
CA ASN A 150 -17.86 21.58 -23.79
C ASN A 150 -19.13 22.37 -23.41
N GLY A 151 -20.18 22.30 -24.22
CA GLY A 151 -21.45 22.97 -23.98
C GLY A 151 -21.38 24.49 -24.12
N ARG A 152 -20.44 25.00 -24.91
CA ARG A 152 -20.25 26.43 -25.15
C ARG A 152 -20.77 26.83 -26.54
N SER A 153 -21.31 28.03 -26.64
CA SER A 153 -21.75 28.72 -27.86
C SER A 153 -21.07 30.09 -27.94
N VAL A 154 -21.22 30.78 -29.06
CA VAL A 154 -20.57 32.08 -29.29
C VAL A 154 -21.52 33.09 -29.92
N PHE A 155 -21.40 34.35 -29.50
CA PHE A 155 -21.94 35.51 -30.18
C PHE A 155 -20.90 36.63 -30.20
N ALA A 156 -21.09 37.65 -31.03
CA ALA A 156 -20.21 38.81 -31.07
C ALA A 156 -20.99 40.11 -30.93
N ILE A 157 -20.39 41.07 -30.23
CA ILE A 157 -20.80 42.47 -30.23
C ILE A 157 -19.87 43.22 -31.17
N LEU A 158 -20.44 43.90 -32.16
CA LEU A 158 -19.74 44.71 -33.14
C LEU A 158 -20.12 46.18 -32.94
N PHE A 159 -19.12 47.03 -32.72
CA PHE A 159 -19.28 48.47 -32.83
C PHE A 159 -18.38 48.99 -33.93
N SER A 160 -18.98 49.65 -34.92
CA SER A 160 -18.30 50.19 -36.10
C SER A 160 -18.41 51.72 -36.11
N PRO A 161 -17.59 52.44 -36.88
CA PRO A 161 -17.77 53.87 -37.04
C PRO A 161 -19.00 54.16 -37.91
N GLY A 162 -19.83 55.12 -37.47
CA GLY A 162 -20.94 55.65 -38.27
C GLY A 162 -20.45 56.59 -39.37
N CYS A 163 -21.37 57.08 -40.21
CA CYS A 163 -21.04 58.12 -41.18
C CYS A 163 -20.63 59.41 -40.46
N THR A 164 -19.61 60.08 -40.99
CA THR A 164 -19.18 61.42 -40.57
C THR A 164 -19.23 62.36 -41.78
N ALA A 165 -18.97 63.66 -41.55
CA ALA A 165 -18.82 64.63 -42.63
C ALA A 165 -17.64 64.30 -43.58
N ALA A 166 -16.68 63.49 -43.14
CA ALA A 166 -15.46 63.18 -43.87
C ALA A 166 -15.39 61.73 -44.40
N SER A 167 -16.27 60.83 -43.93
CA SER A 167 -16.19 59.39 -44.25
C SER A 167 -17.55 58.69 -44.22
N ASP A 168 -17.77 57.79 -45.18
CA ASP A 168 -18.93 56.90 -45.20
C ASP A 168 -18.80 55.76 -44.16
N SER A 169 -19.93 55.17 -43.77
CA SER A 169 -19.96 53.98 -42.91
C SER A 169 -19.77 52.70 -43.74
N TYR A 170 -18.86 51.83 -43.31
CA TYR A 170 -18.56 50.53 -43.92
C TYR A 170 -19.13 49.35 -43.12
N SER A 171 -20.09 49.61 -42.24
CA SER A 171 -20.67 48.62 -41.32
C SER A 171 -21.29 47.40 -42.03
N PRO A 172 -22.00 47.53 -43.17
CA PRO A 172 -22.45 46.38 -43.95
C PRO A 172 -21.31 45.49 -44.46
N GLU A 173 -20.26 46.11 -45.01
CA GLU A 173 -19.09 45.43 -45.58
C GLU A 173 -18.30 44.69 -44.49
N ILE A 174 -18.11 45.32 -43.33
CA ILE A 174 -17.48 44.74 -42.14
C ILE A 174 -18.26 43.50 -41.69
N LEU A 175 -19.59 43.60 -41.56
CA LEU A 175 -20.42 42.48 -41.12
C LEU A 175 -20.38 41.30 -42.11
N GLU A 176 -20.47 41.57 -43.41
CA GLU A 176 -20.39 40.51 -44.44
C GLU A 176 -19.02 39.82 -44.44
N GLU A 177 -17.94 40.58 -44.25
CA GLU A 177 -16.60 40.00 -44.16
C GLU A 177 -16.43 39.14 -42.89
N LEU A 178 -16.93 39.61 -41.73
CA LEU A 178 -16.92 38.84 -40.49
C LEU A 178 -17.76 37.55 -40.60
N LYS A 179 -18.92 37.60 -41.26
CA LYS A 179 -19.75 36.41 -41.55
C LYS A 179 -19.02 35.43 -42.45
N ARG A 180 -18.35 35.92 -43.50
CA ARG A 180 -17.55 35.10 -44.41
C ARG A 180 -16.42 34.38 -43.66
N LEU A 181 -15.70 35.11 -42.80
CA LEU A 181 -14.57 34.57 -42.03
C LEU A 181 -15.00 33.62 -40.91
N SER A 182 -16.19 33.83 -40.33
CA SER A 182 -16.78 32.93 -39.32
C SER A 182 -17.63 31.80 -39.91
N GLN A 183 -17.78 31.74 -41.24
CA GLN A 183 -18.68 30.80 -41.93
C GLN A 183 -20.13 30.81 -41.40
N GLY A 184 -20.57 31.95 -40.85
CA GLY A 184 -21.90 32.09 -40.23
C GLY A 184 -22.06 31.41 -38.87
N CYS A 185 -20.98 30.92 -38.23
CA CYS A 185 -21.05 30.28 -36.92
C CYS A 185 -21.21 31.26 -35.74
N ILE A 186 -21.15 32.57 -36.00
CA ILE A 186 -21.27 33.63 -34.98
C ILE A 186 -22.49 34.49 -35.32
N SER A 187 -23.36 34.69 -34.32
CA SER A 187 -24.42 35.71 -34.39
C SER A 187 -23.89 37.05 -33.90
N PHE A 188 -24.20 38.12 -34.63
CA PHE A 188 -23.74 39.48 -34.35
C PHE A 188 -24.87 40.34 -33.77
N PHE A 189 -24.54 41.09 -32.71
CA PHE A 189 -25.31 42.18 -32.13
C PHE A 189 -24.47 43.45 -32.23
N GLY A 190 -25.06 44.61 -32.51
CA GLY A 190 -24.25 45.80 -32.64
C GLY A 190 -24.94 46.99 -33.27
N GLY A 191 -24.14 48.02 -33.48
CA GLY A 191 -24.53 49.26 -34.11
C GLY A 191 -23.31 50.13 -34.36
N SER A 192 -23.47 51.15 -35.17
CA SER A 192 -22.42 52.11 -35.47
C SER A 192 -22.44 53.27 -34.46
N ALA A 193 -21.27 53.76 -34.08
CA ALA A 193 -21.09 54.93 -33.23
C ALA A 193 -21.64 56.19 -33.92
N VAL A 194 -22.32 57.06 -33.18
CA VAL A 194 -22.98 58.27 -33.71
C VAL A 194 -22.91 59.40 -32.70
N ASP A 195 -22.78 60.65 -33.16
CA ASP A 195 -22.81 61.86 -32.33
C ASP A 195 -23.70 62.95 -32.97
N PRO A 196 -24.94 63.20 -32.46
CA PRO A 196 -26.00 63.89 -33.17
C PRO A 196 -26.18 65.40 -32.86
N ALA A 197 -25.44 66.01 -31.91
CA ALA A 197 -25.62 67.44 -31.60
C ALA A 197 -24.40 68.12 -30.99
N GLY A 198 -23.95 69.23 -31.61
CA GLY A 198 -22.99 70.18 -31.03
C GLY A 198 -21.51 69.90 -31.35
N THR A 199 -21.18 68.70 -31.81
CA THR A 199 -19.97 68.43 -32.60
C THR A 199 -20.38 68.45 -34.07
N THR A 200 -19.52 68.92 -34.96
CA THR A 200 -19.78 69.18 -36.39
C THR A 200 -20.06 67.93 -37.24
N GLY A 201 -20.46 66.80 -36.63
CA GLY A 201 -20.53 65.49 -37.31
C GLY A 201 -19.16 65.04 -37.83
N GLN A 202 -18.06 65.55 -37.27
CA GLN A 202 -16.73 65.35 -37.82
C GLN A 202 -16.08 64.03 -37.39
N GLU A 203 -16.32 63.53 -36.18
CA GLU A 203 -15.78 62.25 -35.70
C GLU A 203 -16.77 61.54 -34.78
N ASN A 204 -16.70 60.20 -34.78
CA ASN A 204 -17.35 59.30 -33.84
C ASN A 204 -16.31 58.29 -33.33
N PHE A 205 -16.58 57.64 -32.19
CA PHE A 205 -15.57 56.88 -31.47
C PHE A 205 -16.06 55.49 -31.06
N VAL A 206 -15.16 54.51 -31.12
CA VAL A 206 -15.30 53.24 -30.41
C VAL A 206 -14.35 53.21 -29.22
N PHE A 207 -14.75 52.55 -28.14
CA PHE A 207 -13.96 52.48 -26.91
C PHE A 207 -13.29 51.11 -26.82
N TYR A 208 -12.00 51.10 -26.49
CA TYR A 208 -11.26 49.88 -26.21
C TYR A 208 -10.20 50.12 -25.13
N GLY A 209 -10.36 49.47 -23.99
CA GLY A 209 -9.50 49.66 -22.84
C GLY A 209 -9.65 51.06 -22.24
N ASN A 210 -8.57 51.85 -22.27
CA ASN A 210 -8.55 53.20 -21.65
C ASN A 210 -8.63 54.31 -22.69
N ARG A 211 -8.90 53.97 -23.95
CA ARG A 211 -8.84 54.92 -25.05
C ARG A 211 -10.07 54.87 -25.94
N ALA A 212 -10.47 56.04 -26.41
CA ALA A 212 -11.36 56.21 -27.53
C ALA A 212 -10.57 56.21 -28.85
N TYR A 213 -11.13 55.59 -29.88
CA TYR A 213 -10.53 55.50 -31.21
C TYR A 213 -11.53 55.99 -32.24
N SER A 214 -11.14 57.01 -33.01
CA SER A 214 -11.86 57.43 -34.21
C SER A 214 -11.49 56.52 -35.40
N ASP A 215 -12.34 56.51 -36.42
CA ASP A 215 -12.19 55.70 -37.64
C ASP A 215 -11.79 54.23 -37.37
N SER A 216 -12.41 53.64 -36.35
CA SER A 216 -12.03 52.34 -35.82
C SER A 216 -13.27 51.52 -35.49
N MET A 217 -13.12 50.20 -35.52
CA MET A 217 -14.15 49.24 -35.11
C MET A 217 -13.68 48.39 -33.93
N VAL A 218 -14.61 47.98 -33.07
CA VAL A 218 -14.37 47.04 -31.98
C VAL A 218 -15.24 45.80 -32.16
N LEU A 219 -14.61 44.64 -32.01
CA LEU A 219 -15.24 43.33 -32.09
C LEU A 219 -15.02 42.58 -30.77
N ALA A 220 -16.09 42.39 -30.01
CA ALA A 220 -16.08 41.62 -28.77
C ALA A 220 -16.78 40.27 -28.98
N VAL A 221 -16.03 39.18 -28.99
CA VAL A 221 -16.56 37.82 -29.13
C VAL A 221 -16.76 37.20 -27.76
N PHE A 222 -17.99 36.80 -27.46
CA PHE A 222 -18.40 36.17 -26.22
C PHE A 222 -18.59 34.67 -26.42
N GLU A 223 -17.75 33.87 -25.75
CA GLU A 223 -17.95 32.43 -25.61
C GLU A 223 -18.70 32.16 -24.30
N THR A 224 -19.87 31.52 -24.43
CA THR A 224 -20.83 31.41 -23.33
C THR A 224 -21.41 30.00 -23.19
N GLY A 225 -21.68 29.58 -21.96
CA GLY A 225 -22.54 28.42 -21.66
C GLY A 225 -23.99 28.82 -21.37
N LEU A 226 -24.27 30.12 -21.26
CA LEU A 226 -25.58 30.68 -20.99
C LEU A 226 -26.44 30.67 -22.26
N LYS A 227 -27.76 30.63 -22.09
CA LYS A 227 -28.68 30.95 -23.18
C LYS A 227 -28.54 32.43 -23.56
N PHE A 228 -28.59 32.71 -24.86
CA PHE A 228 -28.70 34.08 -25.37
C PHE A 228 -29.62 34.11 -26.58
N GLY A 229 -30.17 35.28 -26.88
CA GLY A 229 -30.97 35.52 -28.09
C GLY A 229 -30.64 36.89 -28.66
N ILE A 230 -30.54 36.99 -29.99
CA ILE A 230 -30.38 38.26 -30.69
C ILE A 230 -31.53 38.36 -31.67
N ALA A 231 -32.32 39.41 -31.57
CA ALA A 231 -33.39 39.68 -32.54
C ALA A 231 -33.30 41.11 -33.03
N MET A 232 -33.62 41.29 -34.32
CA MET A 232 -33.74 42.58 -34.98
C MET A 232 -35.17 42.76 -35.49
N GLY A 233 -35.65 44.01 -35.47
CA GLY A 233 -36.87 44.37 -36.17
C GLY A 233 -37.14 45.87 -36.14
N HIS A 234 -38.34 46.28 -36.52
CA HIS A 234 -38.75 47.69 -36.50
C HIS A 234 -40.11 47.92 -35.82
N GLY A 235 -40.23 49.04 -35.11
CA GLY A 235 -41.48 49.46 -34.43
C GLY A 235 -42.49 50.25 -35.28
N PHE A 236 -42.26 50.42 -36.59
CA PHE A 236 -43.15 51.23 -37.43
C PHE A 236 -44.39 50.46 -37.90
N HIS A 237 -45.45 51.22 -38.13
CA HIS A 237 -46.74 50.72 -38.60
C HIS A 237 -47.07 51.34 -39.96
N PRO A 238 -47.66 50.57 -40.89
CA PRO A 238 -48.05 51.11 -42.19
C PRO A 238 -49.05 52.24 -42.03
N THR A 239 -48.87 53.30 -42.82
CA THR A 239 -49.86 54.39 -42.91
C THR A 239 -50.98 54.02 -43.90
N GLY A 240 -52.02 54.87 -44.00
CA GLY A 240 -53.07 54.72 -45.01
C GLY A 240 -52.61 54.97 -46.46
N LYS A 241 -51.43 55.57 -46.67
CA LYS A 241 -50.88 55.86 -48.01
C LYS A 241 -50.20 54.61 -48.57
N ARG A 242 -50.47 54.29 -49.85
CA ARG A 242 -49.92 53.12 -50.55
C ARG A 242 -49.49 53.51 -51.97
N VAL A 243 -48.43 52.86 -52.44
CA VAL A 243 -47.91 52.97 -53.80
C VAL A 243 -47.44 51.60 -54.27
N VAL A 244 -47.49 51.34 -55.57
CA VAL A 244 -47.04 50.08 -56.18
C VAL A 244 -45.74 50.34 -56.93
N ALA A 245 -44.69 49.57 -56.61
CA ALA A 245 -43.48 49.58 -57.41
C ALA A 245 -43.74 48.88 -58.74
N THR A 246 -43.85 49.65 -59.83
CA THR A 246 -44.19 49.14 -61.17
C THR A 246 -42.96 48.80 -61.99
N LYS A 247 -41.79 49.37 -61.64
CA LYS A 247 -40.50 49.07 -62.30
C LYS A 247 -39.34 49.26 -61.35
N CYS A 248 -38.51 48.23 -61.23
CA CYS A 248 -37.33 48.22 -60.36
C CYS A 248 -36.11 47.67 -61.10
N ARG A 249 -34.91 48.09 -60.68
CA ARG A 249 -33.63 47.56 -61.11
C ARG A 249 -32.69 47.40 -59.91
N GLY A 250 -32.52 46.18 -59.43
CA GLY A 250 -31.75 45.91 -58.22
C GLY A 250 -32.36 46.63 -57.01
N ARG A 251 -31.61 47.56 -56.41
CA ARG A 251 -32.05 48.39 -55.28
C ARG A 251 -32.68 49.73 -55.68
N GLU A 252 -32.83 49.99 -56.98
CA GLU A 252 -33.40 51.23 -57.50
C GLU A 252 -34.85 50.98 -57.91
N VAL A 253 -35.79 51.71 -57.30
CA VAL A 253 -37.18 51.79 -57.78
C VAL A 253 -37.21 52.89 -58.83
N LEU A 254 -37.45 52.52 -60.08
CA LEU A 254 -37.49 53.47 -61.19
C LEU A 254 -38.87 54.11 -61.31
N GLU A 255 -39.93 53.31 -61.10
CA GLU A 255 -41.30 53.77 -61.21
C GLU A 255 -42.16 53.30 -60.02
N LEU A 256 -42.94 54.24 -59.48
CA LEU A 256 -44.02 54.01 -58.53
C LEU A 256 -45.34 54.42 -59.21
N ASP A 257 -46.35 53.57 -59.17
CA ASP A 257 -47.66 53.78 -59.83
C ASP A 257 -47.52 54.25 -61.29
N HIS A 258 -46.61 53.64 -62.06
CA HIS A 258 -46.29 53.97 -63.46
C HIS A 258 -45.75 55.39 -63.70
N ARG A 259 -45.33 56.09 -62.65
CA ARG A 259 -44.68 57.42 -62.70
C ARG A 259 -43.25 57.32 -62.17
N PRO A 260 -42.34 58.26 -62.52
CA PRO A 260 -40.99 58.28 -61.95
C PRO A 260 -41.05 58.26 -60.42
N ALA A 261 -40.29 57.35 -59.80
CA ALA A 261 -40.36 57.15 -58.35
C ALA A 261 -40.10 58.46 -57.58
N ALA A 262 -39.17 59.29 -58.04
CA ALA A 262 -38.83 60.59 -57.45
C ALA A 262 -40.04 61.54 -57.31
N ASP A 263 -40.89 61.60 -58.34
CA ASP A 263 -42.07 62.47 -58.33
C ASP A 263 -43.11 61.98 -57.33
N VAL A 264 -43.29 60.65 -57.27
CA VAL A 264 -44.22 60.02 -56.32
C VAL A 264 -43.72 60.16 -54.88
N PHE A 265 -42.40 60.09 -54.65
CA PHE A 265 -41.79 60.40 -53.36
C PHE A 265 -42.07 61.85 -52.93
N SER A 266 -41.84 62.82 -53.82
CA SER A 266 -42.13 64.23 -53.56
C SER A 266 -43.60 64.44 -53.14
N GLU A 267 -44.54 63.82 -53.86
CA GLU A 267 -45.98 63.90 -53.58
C GLU A 267 -46.37 63.22 -52.25
N LEU A 268 -45.84 62.02 -51.98
CA LEU A 268 -46.17 61.26 -50.78
C LEU A 268 -45.77 61.98 -49.49
N HIS A 269 -44.66 62.71 -49.53
CA HIS A 269 -44.07 63.37 -48.38
C HIS A 269 -44.35 64.87 -48.32
N GLY A 270 -44.87 65.46 -49.40
CA GLY A 270 -45.21 66.88 -49.45
C GLY A 270 -43.98 67.79 -49.47
N ILE A 271 -42.86 67.29 -50.00
CA ILE A 271 -41.58 68.01 -50.09
C ILE A 271 -41.25 68.18 -51.58
N PRO A 272 -40.96 69.39 -52.07
CA PRO A 272 -40.61 69.62 -53.47
C PRO A 272 -39.44 68.75 -53.92
N ARG A 273 -39.53 68.21 -55.14
CA ARG A 273 -38.49 67.32 -55.69
C ARG A 273 -37.10 67.95 -55.67
N GLU A 274 -37.00 69.25 -55.94
CA GLU A 274 -35.76 70.03 -55.93
C GLU A 274 -35.07 70.03 -54.57
N GLU A 275 -35.82 69.94 -53.46
CA GLU A 275 -35.27 69.83 -52.11
C GLU A 275 -34.77 68.41 -51.80
N LEU A 276 -35.40 67.40 -52.43
CA LEU A 276 -35.07 65.98 -52.29
C LEU A 276 -33.86 65.56 -53.14
N GLU A 277 -33.57 66.28 -54.22
CA GLU A 277 -32.45 65.99 -55.10
C GLU A 277 -31.11 66.44 -54.49
N GLY A 278 -30.06 65.62 -54.65
CA GLY A 278 -28.71 65.92 -54.19
C GLY A 278 -28.44 65.66 -52.70
N ASN A 279 -29.47 65.29 -51.91
CA ASN A 279 -29.37 65.05 -50.47
C ASN A 279 -29.82 63.63 -50.11
N TYR A 280 -29.48 63.19 -48.89
CA TYR A 280 -29.96 61.92 -48.35
C TYR A 280 -31.42 62.02 -47.91
N LEU A 281 -32.28 61.15 -48.46
CA LEU A 281 -33.74 61.22 -48.24
C LEU A 281 -34.13 60.92 -46.80
N PHE A 282 -33.36 60.10 -46.08
CA PHE A 282 -33.65 59.77 -44.69
C PHE A 282 -33.49 60.97 -43.73
N GLU A 283 -32.62 61.93 -44.06
CA GLU A 283 -32.42 63.15 -43.25
C GLU A 283 -33.59 64.12 -43.39
N GLN A 284 -34.25 64.09 -44.54
CA GLN A 284 -35.28 65.08 -44.90
C GLN A 284 -36.70 64.57 -44.69
N ILE A 285 -36.95 63.30 -45.03
CA ILE A 285 -38.29 62.75 -45.16
C ILE A 285 -38.71 62.01 -43.88
N ALA A 286 -37.74 61.50 -43.12
CA ALA A 286 -37.85 60.68 -41.92
C ALA A 286 -38.76 59.44 -42.03
N ARG A 287 -39.58 59.25 -43.07
CA ARG A 287 -40.60 58.19 -43.15
C ARG A 287 -40.17 57.12 -44.16
N PRO A 288 -40.00 55.86 -43.74
CA PRO A 288 -39.59 54.80 -44.64
C PRO A 288 -40.77 54.12 -45.33
N PHE A 289 -40.49 53.24 -46.30
CA PHE A 289 -41.53 52.46 -46.99
C PHE A 289 -41.72 51.07 -46.41
N GLY A 290 -42.96 50.69 -46.12
CA GLY A 290 -43.33 49.33 -45.76
C GLY A 290 -43.81 48.53 -46.97
N MET A 291 -43.18 47.38 -47.24
CA MET A 291 -43.66 46.39 -48.20
C MET A 291 -44.19 45.17 -47.45
N ARG A 292 -45.38 44.69 -47.80
CA ARG A 292 -45.93 43.47 -47.21
C ARG A 292 -45.33 42.24 -47.90
N HIS A 293 -44.71 41.35 -47.15
CA HIS A 293 -44.25 40.06 -47.67
C HIS A 293 -45.42 39.07 -47.86
N ALA A 294 -45.20 37.96 -48.56
CA ALA A 294 -46.20 36.93 -48.86
C ALA A 294 -46.89 36.33 -47.62
N LEU A 295 -46.25 36.36 -46.44
CA LEU A 295 -46.79 35.90 -45.17
C LEU A 295 -47.62 36.96 -44.42
N GLY A 296 -47.73 38.16 -44.98
CA GLY A 296 -48.58 39.22 -44.45
C GLY A 296 -47.89 40.22 -43.52
N GLU A 297 -46.62 39.98 -43.14
CA GLU A 297 -45.76 40.88 -42.35
C GLU A 297 -45.22 42.03 -43.20
N TYR A 298 -45.00 43.19 -42.59
CA TYR A 298 -44.36 44.31 -43.28
C TYR A 298 -42.84 44.22 -43.18
N THR A 299 -42.16 44.75 -44.18
CA THR A 299 -40.70 44.89 -44.20
C THR A 299 -40.40 46.32 -44.63
N ILE A 300 -39.50 47.00 -43.93
CA ILE A 300 -39.22 48.42 -44.15
C ILE A 300 -37.98 48.63 -44.99
N PHE A 301 -38.13 49.51 -45.98
CA PHE A 301 -37.11 49.97 -46.90
C PHE A 301 -36.84 51.44 -46.63
N VAL A 302 -35.59 51.76 -46.33
CA VAL A 302 -35.15 53.14 -46.12
C VAL A 302 -34.82 53.76 -47.48
N PRO A 303 -35.49 54.85 -47.90
CA PRO A 303 -35.09 55.59 -49.09
C PRO A 303 -33.74 56.27 -48.85
N HIS A 304 -32.79 56.05 -49.76
CA HIS A 304 -31.42 56.53 -49.63
C HIS A 304 -31.24 57.87 -50.36
N THR A 305 -31.36 57.87 -51.67
CA THR A 305 -31.20 59.06 -52.54
C THR A 305 -32.09 58.94 -53.77
N LEU A 306 -32.47 60.08 -54.35
CA LEU A 306 -33.05 60.12 -55.70
C LEU A 306 -31.95 59.91 -56.74
N THR A 307 -32.26 59.18 -57.81
CA THR A 307 -31.32 58.95 -58.90
C THR A 307 -31.53 59.99 -60.01
N PRO A 308 -30.48 60.33 -60.79
CA PRO A 308 -30.58 61.36 -61.84
C PRO A 308 -31.67 61.08 -62.89
N ASN A 309 -32.07 59.81 -63.05
CA ASN A 309 -33.10 59.39 -64.00
C ASN A 309 -34.53 59.41 -63.40
N GLY A 310 -34.74 60.03 -62.24
CA GLY A 310 -36.03 60.10 -61.57
C GLY A 310 -36.43 58.83 -60.79
N GLY A 311 -35.47 57.92 -60.55
CA GLY A 311 -35.66 56.77 -59.67
C GLY A 311 -35.35 57.11 -58.21
N ALA A 312 -35.54 56.13 -57.32
CA ALA A 312 -35.20 56.22 -55.92
C ALA A 312 -34.47 54.96 -55.47
N LYS A 313 -33.29 55.11 -54.86
CA LYS A 313 -32.50 53.99 -54.35
C LYS A 313 -32.96 53.64 -52.93
N LEU A 314 -33.22 52.36 -52.68
CA LEU A 314 -33.63 51.84 -51.37
C LEU A 314 -32.47 51.10 -50.67
N ALA A 315 -32.41 51.22 -49.35
CA ALA A 315 -31.54 50.43 -48.49
C ALA A 315 -32.10 49.02 -48.27
N HIS A 316 -31.35 48.18 -47.54
CA HIS A 316 -31.76 46.80 -47.23
C HIS A 316 -33.05 46.74 -46.40
N PRO A 317 -33.89 45.72 -46.64
CA PRO A 317 -35.17 45.62 -45.99
C PRO A 317 -35.08 45.02 -44.56
N VAL A 318 -35.78 45.64 -43.62
CA VAL A 318 -35.89 45.23 -42.21
C VAL A 318 -37.26 44.62 -41.94
N GLN A 319 -37.36 43.45 -41.32
CA GLN A 319 -38.69 42.87 -41.01
C GLN A 319 -39.42 43.61 -39.88
N GLU A 320 -40.75 43.61 -39.92
CA GLU A 320 -41.62 44.16 -38.88
C GLU A 320 -41.36 43.44 -37.57
N GLY A 321 -40.97 44.23 -36.56
CA GLY A 321 -40.53 43.75 -35.25
C GLY A 321 -41.43 44.27 -34.15
N LYS A 322 -42.75 44.15 -34.32
CA LYS A 322 -43.71 44.57 -33.29
C LYS A 322 -43.42 43.99 -31.91
N ASP A 323 -42.75 42.83 -31.87
CA ASP A 323 -42.28 42.21 -30.63
C ASP A 323 -40.81 41.73 -30.75
N THR A 324 -39.84 42.59 -31.12
CA THR A 324 -38.41 42.22 -31.17
C THR A 324 -37.93 41.53 -29.89
N LEU A 325 -38.44 41.95 -28.73
CA LEU A 325 -38.17 41.30 -27.44
C LEU A 325 -38.73 39.88 -27.37
N GLN A 326 -39.96 39.67 -27.83
CA GLN A 326 -40.59 38.34 -27.86
C GLN A 326 -39.89 37.42 -28.87
N SER A 327 -39.45 37.96 -30.01
CA SER A 327 -38.60 37.22 -30.95
C SER A 327 -37.29 36.78 -30.30
N ALA A 328 -36.61 37.66 -29.56
CA ALA A 328 -35.39 37.30 -28.83
C ALA A 328 -35.66 36.21 -27.77
N LEU A 329 -36.79 36.29 -27.06
CA LEU A 329 -37.23 35.26 -26.10
C LEU A 329 -37.53 33.91 -26.75
N MET A 330 -38.33 33.92 -27.83
CA MET A 330 -38.75 32.72 -28.53
C MET A 330 -37.55 32.00 -29.17
N GLN A 331 -36.62 32.74 -29.79
CA GLN A 331 -35.42 32.16 -30.40
C GLN A 331 -34.43 31.61 -29.38
N SER A 332 -34.35 32.21 -28.19
CA SER A 332 -33.41 31.79 -27.15
C SER A 332 -33.97 30.74 -26.18
N GLY A 333 -35.29 30.64 -26.06
CA GLY A 333 -35.97 29.83 -25.05
C GLY A 333 -35.60 30.23 -23.62
N ILE A 334 -35.25 31.50 -23.40
CA ILE A 334 -34.92 32.06 -22.08
C ILE A 334 -36.21 32.23 -21.27
N THR A 335 -36.22 31.70 -20.05
CA THR A 335 -37.30 31.91 -19.09
C THR A 335 -36.89 32.77 -17.90
N GLU A 336 -35.59 32.80 -17.60
CA GLU A 336 -34.99 33.67 -16.57
C GLU A 336 -34.03 34.67 -17.24
N PRO A 337 -34.52 35.82 -17.74
CA PRO A 337 -33.67 36.85 -18.32
C PRO A 337 -32.75 37.50 -17.26
N ALA A 338 -31.50 37.74 -17.62
CA ALA A 338 -30.47 38.30 -16.73
C ALA A 338 -29.90 39.64 -17.23
N ALA A 339 -29.90 39.90 -18.54
CA ALA A 339 -29.48 41.18 -19.10
C ALA A 339 -30.13 41.44 -20.45
N ILE A 340 -30.39 42.72 -20.71
CA ILE A 340 -30.91 43.21 -21.99
C ILE A 340 -29.95 44.28 -22.52
N LEU A 341 -29.37 44.04 -23.70
CA LEU A 341 -28.69 45.06 -24.46
C LEU A 341 -29.53 45.52 -25.63
N VAL A 342 -29.63 46.83 -25.83
CA VAL A 342 -30.43 47.44 -26.90
C VAL A 342 -29.56 48.36 -27.75
N CYS A 343 -29.55 48.13 -29.07
CA CYS A 343 -29.11 49.12 -30.05
C CYS A 343 -30.33 49.56 -30.84
N SER A 344 -30.63 50.86 -30.85
CA SER A 344 -31.77 51.40 -31.58
C SER A 344 -31.32 52.51 -32.50
N CYS A 345 -31.80 52.53 -33.73
CA CYS A 345 -31.40 53.58 -34.67
C CYS A 345 -31.75 54.98 -34.17
N PHE A 346 -30.82 55.92 -34.23
CA PHE A 346 -31.04 57.31 -33.85
C PHE A 346 -32.13 57.98 -34.70
N LEU A 347 -32.31 57.57 -35.96
CA LEU A 347 -33.42 58.03 -36.81
C LEU A 347 -34.79 57.70 -36.20
N ARG A 348 -34.88 56.58 -35.46
CA ARG A 348 -36.09 56.24 -34.70
C ARG A 348 -36.35 57.25 -33.59
N MET A 349 -35.32 57.91 -33.05
CA MET A 349 -35.55 58.99 -32.07
C MET A 349 -36.32 60.15 -32.70
N ASN A 350 -35.91 60.58 -33.90
CA ASN A 350 -36.59 61.64 -34.63
C ASN A 350 -38.02 61.26 -35.02
N LEU A 351 -38.24 59.99 -35.35
CA LEU A 351 -39.53 59.46 -35.77
C LEU A 351 -40.51 59.24 -34.64
N LEU A 352 -40.05 58.64 -33.55
CA LEU A 352 -40.89 58.28 -32.40
C LEU A 352 -41.11 59.46 -31.46
N LYS A 353 -40.20 60.45 -31.42
CA LYS A 353 -40.26 61.62 -30.54
C LYS A 353 -40.52 61.21 -29.09
N SER A 354 -41.67 61.56 -28.51
CA SER A 354 -42.04 61.19 -27.14
C SER A 354 -42.26 59.68 -26.93
N ARG A 355 -42.58 58.93 -27.99
CA ARG A 355 -42.90 57.50 -27.94
C ARG A 355 -41.69 56.60 -27.73
N ILE A 356 -40.47 57.15 -27.78
CA ILE A 356 -39.24 56.42 -27.48
C ILE A 356 -39.27 55.81 -26.08
N ASN A 357 -39.73 56.60 -25.10
CA ASN A 357 -39.82 56.15 -23.72
C ASN A 357 -40.90 55.08 -23.53
N GLU A 358 -41.94 55.07 -24.36
CA GLU A 358 -42.97 54.02 -24.36
C GLU A 358 -42.37 52.67 -24.81
N GLU A 359 -41.49 52.67 -25.81
CA GLU A 359 -40.84 51.46 -26.31
C GLU A 359 -39.90 50.84 -25.25
N LEU A 360 -39.06 51.65 -24.60
CA LEU A 360 -38.21 51.17 -23.51
C LEU A 360 -39.02 50.74 -22.29
N ALA A 361 -40.06 51.51 -21.94
CA ALA A 361 -40.95 51.17 -20.83
C ALA A 361 -41.67 49.83 -21.07
N ALA A 362 -42.08 49.54 -22.32
CA ALA A 362 -42.68 48.26 -22.68
C ALA A 362 -41.71 47.10 -22.45
N ILE A 363 -40.43 47.25 -22.81
CA ILE A 363 -39.40 46.25 -22.54
C ILE A 363 -39.22 46.03 -21.03
N THR A 364 -39.06 47.10 -20.25
CA THR A 364 -38.88 46.98 -18.80
C THR A 364 -40.13 46.47 -18.07
N THR A 365 -41.32 46.72 -18.62
CA THR A 365 -42.59 46.21 -18.08
C THR A 365 -42.74 44.72 -18.36
N ALA A 366 -42.34 44.27 -19.55
CA ALA A 366 -42.34 42.86 -19.90
C ALA A 366 -41.27 42.06 -19.12
N MET A 367 -40.19 42.71 -18.69
CA MET A 367 -39.07 42.10 -17.95
C MET A 367 -38.69 42.92 -16.71
N PRO A 368 -39.55 42.93 -15.67
CA PRO A 368 -39.31 43.74 -14.49
C PRO A 368 -38.05 43.29 -13.75
N GLY A 369 -37.20 44.25 -13.39
CA GLY A 369 -35.98 44.02 -12.60
C GLY A 369 -34.78 43.49 -13.39
N VAL A 370 -34.90 43.26 -14.70
CA VAL A 370 -33.77 42.85 -15.54
C VAL A 370 -32.93 44.08 -15.93
N PRO A 371 -31.62 44.10 -15.65
CA PRO A 371 -30.72 45.17 -16.10
C PRO A 371 -30.80 45.41 -17.61
N LEU A 372 -31.07 46.65 -18.01
CA LEU A 372 -31.17 47.07 -19.41
C LEU A 372 -30.20 48.23 -19.66
N ALA A 373 -29.28 48.03 -20.61
CA ALA A 373 -28.43 49.09 -21.12
C ALA A 373 -28.41 49.11 -22.64
N GLY A 374 -28.00 50.23 -23.23
CA GLY A 374 -27.99 50.37 -24.66
C GLY A 374 -27.68 51.78 -25.09
N PHE A 375 -27.77 52.01 -26.39
CA PHE A 375 -27.62 53.36 -26.94
C PHE A 375 -28.34 53.50 -28.27
N TYR A 376 -28.52 54.76 -28.68
CA TYR A 376 -28.98 55.09 -30.01
C TYR A 376 -27.79 55.12 -30.98
N SER A 377 -27.81 54.20 -31.94
CA SER A 377 -26.76 53.94 -32.93
C SER A 377 -27.21 54.33 -34.34
N ALA A 378 -26.35 54.15 -35.34
CA ALA A 378 -26.75 54.04 -36.74
C ALA A 378 -26.42 52.64 -37.26
N GLY A 379 -27.14 52.13 -38.25
CA GLY A 379 -26.74 50.90 -38.93
C GLY A 379 -26.65 49.70 -37.98
N GLU A 380 -27.79 49.30 -37.42
CA GLU A 380 -27.88 48.25 -36.43
C GLU A 380 -27.51 46.89 -37.04
N GLN A 381 -26.79 46.08 -36.26
CA GLN A 381 -26.38 44.73 -36.64
C GLN A 381 -27.07 43.73 -35.73
N GLY A 382 -27.79 42.78 -36.31
CA GLY A 382 -28.64 41.88 -35.55
C GLY A 382 -29.08 40.68 -36.37
N THR A 383 -29.72 39.73 -35.71
CA THR A 383 -30.10 38.45 -36.31
C THR A 383 -31.59 38.46 -36.65
N ASN A 384 -31.92 38.11 -37.89
CA ASN A 384 -33.29 38.00 -38.38
C ASN A 384 -33.93 36.65 -38.02
N ALA A 385 -35.20 36.45 -38.36
CA ALA A 385 -35.92 35.19 -38.13
C ALA A 385 -35.30 33.97 -38.85
N ASP A 386 -34.50 34.20 -39.90
CA ASP A 386 -33.74 33.16 -40.60
C ASP A 386 -32.39 32.83 -39.92
N HIS A 387 -32.14 33.36 -38.72
CA HIS A 387 -30.90 33.24 -37.97
C HIS A 387 -29.65 33.80 -38.66
N VAL A 388 -29.83 34.64 -39.69
CA VAL A 388 -28.72 35.30 -40.38
C VAL A 388 -28.54 36.70 -39.83
N SER A 389 -27.31 37.05 -39.47
CA SER A 389 -26.98 38.42 -39.09
C SER A 389 -26.98 39.36 -40.30
N ARG A 390 -27.63 40.51 -40.16
CA ARG A 390 -27.78 41.55 -41.18
C ARG A 390 -27.53 42.93 -40.58
N HIS A 391 -27.20 43.87 -41.47
CA HIS A 391 -27.07 45.28 -41.17
C HIS A 391 -28.29 46.03 -41.72
N ASN A 392 -28.98 46.78 -40.87
CA ASN A 392 -30.22 47.47 -41.22
C ASN A 392 -30.28 48.84 -40.54
N ASN A 393 -30.88 49.82 -41.23
CA ASN A 393 -31.15 51.14 -40.66
C ASN A 393 -32.58 51.20 -40.13
N GLU A 394 -32.85 52.17 -39.24
CA GLU A 394 -34.16 52.38 -38.61
C GLU A 394 -34.67 51.15 -37.82
N ALA A 395 -33.76 50.26 -37.45
CA ALA A 395 -34.08 49.04 -36.71
C ALA A 395 -33.85 49.23 -35.20
N ILE A 396 -34.41 48.31 -34.44
CA ILE A 396 -34.04 48.04 -33.06
C ILE A 396 -33.52 46.61 -32.99
N VAL A 397 -32.39 46.42 -32.31
CA VAL A 397 -31.80 45.10 -32.05
C VAL A 397 -31.72 44.91 -30.55
N ILE A 398 -32.14 43.73 -30.10
CA ILE A 398 -32.10 43.32 -28.70
C ILE A 398 -31.23 42.08 -28.58
N LEU A 399 -30.22 42.14 -27.72
CA LEU A 399 -29.50 40.97 -27.21
C LEU A 399 -30.01 40.67 -25.79
N LEU A 400 -30.52 39.45 -25.61
CA LEU A 400 -30.97 38.95 -24.32
C LEU A 400 -29.98 37.89 -23.82
N LEU A 401 -29.50 38.05 -22.58
CA LEU A 401 -28.73 37.02 -21.88
C LEU A 401 -29.59 36.38 -20.79
N GLY A 402 -29.58 35.06 -20.71
CA GLY A 402 -30.31 34.31 -19.69
C GLY A 402 -29.45 33.96 -18.49
N ASN A 403 -30.08 33.85 -17.32
CA ASN A 403 -29.49 33.22 -16.15
C ASN A 403 -29.38 31.70 -16.30
N GLU A 404 -29.99 31.12 -17.33
CA GLU A 404 -30.00 29.68 -17.57
C GLU A 404 -28.82 29.22 -18.42
N LEU A 405 -28.30 28.03 -18.10
CA LEU A 405 -27.39 27.32 -18.98
C LEU A 405 -28.12 26.77 -20.21
N SER A 406 -27.45 26.80 -21.36
CA SER A 406 -27.89 26.10 -22.56
C SER A 406 -28.01 24.60 -22.32
N TYR A 407 -28.80 23.90 -23.12
CA TYR A 407 -28.94 22.44 -22.98
C TYR A 407 -27.57 21.73 -23.11
N ALA A 408 -26.75 22.16 -24.07
CA ALA A 408 -25.41 21.63 -24.26
C ALA A 408 -24.51 21.89 -23.04
N ALA A 409 -24.59 23.07 -22.42
CA ALA A 409 -23.86 23.40 -21.19
C ALA A 409 -24.27 22.51 -20.01
N LYS A 410 -25.57 22.25 -19.83
CA LYS A 410 -26.08 21.36 -18.78
C LYS A 410 -25.53 19.94 -18.94
N VAL A 411 -25.64 19.37 -20.14
CA VAL A 411 -25.14 18.03 -20.45
C VAL A 411 -23.62 17.94 -20.28
N ALA A 412 -22.87 18.95 -20.71
CA ALA A 412 -21.42 18.97 -20.54
C ALA A 412 -21.00 18.99 -19.06
N GLU A 413 -21.71 19.72 -18.21
CA GLU A 413 -21.43 19.75 -16.77
C GLU A 413 -21.78 18.41 -16.08
N GLU A 414 -22.92 17.82 -16.41
CA GLU A 414 -23.31 16.48 -15.93
C GLU A 414 -22.29 15.42 -16.33
N ASN A 415 -21.88 15.41 -17.60
CA ASN A 415 -20.85 14.49 -18.09
C ASN A 415 -19.52 14.69 -17.35
N ARG A 416 -19.12 15.93 -17.08
CA ARG A 416 -17.89 16.22 -16.33
C ARG A 416 -17.94 15.67 -14.90
N ILE A 417 -19.09 15.77 -14.24
CA ILE A 417 -19.30 15.20 -12.89
C ILE A 417 -19.22 13.68 -12.97
N LEU A 418 -19.90 13.07 -13.95
CA LEU A 418 -19.91 11.61 -14.14
C LEU A 418 -18.50 11.06 -14.40
N TYR A 419 -17.71 11.70 -15.27
CA TYR A 419 -16.33 11.28 -15.54
C TYR A 419 -15.46 11.33 -14.28
N ARG A 420 -15.56 12.39 -13.46
CA ARG A 420 -14.81 12.46 -12.20
C ARG A 420 -15.23 11.38 -11.20
N MET A 421 -16.52 11.07 -11.11
CA MET A 421 -17.02 9.98 -10.26
C MET A 421 -16.49 8.63 -10.74
N LEU A 422 -16.44 8.42 -12.06
CA LEU A 422 -15.90 7.20 -12.65
C LEU A 422 -14.39 7.06 -12.39
N GLU A 423 -13.61 8.12 -12.58
CA GLU A 423 -12.17 8.15 -12.27
C GLU A 423 -11.91 7.83 -10.80
N ALA A 424 -12.69 8.43 -9.88
CA ALA A 424 -12.58 8.13 -8.45
C ALA A 424 -12.88 6.66 -8.13
N ARG A 425 -13.94 6.09 -8.73
CA ARG A 425 -14.27 4.65 -8.56
C ARG A 425 -13.21 3.73 -9.15
N LEU A 426 -12.60 4.09 -10.28
CA LEU A 426 -11.53 3.30 -10.88
C LEU A 426 -10.27 3.33 -10.00
N ALA A 427 -9.92 4.48 -9.43
CA ALA A 427 -8.80 4.60 -8.50
C ALA A 427 -9.04 3.77 -7.21
N GLU A 428 -10.24 3.82 -6.64
CA GLU A 428 -10.62 3.01 -5.48
C GLU A 428 -10.51 1.50 -5.78
N LYS A 429 -11.01 1.07 -6.94
CA LYS A 429 -10.88 -0.33 -7.37
C LYS A 429 -9.42 -0.76 -7.50
N GLN A 430 -8.56 0.08 -8.08
CA GLN A 430 -7.14 -0.21 -8.25
C GLN A 430 -6.44 -0.39 -6.89
N LEU A 431 -6.72 0.51 -5.93
CA LEU A 431 -6.17 0.44 -4.58
C LEU A 431 -6.56 -0.86 -3.87
N LEU A 432 -7.83 -1.26 -3.95
CA LEU A 432 -8.31 -2.52 -3.38
C LEU A 432 -7.65 -3.74 -4.03
N GLN A 433 -7.39 -3.70 -5.34
CA GLN A 433 -6.68 -4.77 -6.04
C GLN A 433 -5.21 -4.88 -5.60
N GLU A 434 -4.53 -3.75 -5.41
CA GLU A 434 -3.16 -3.71 -4.90
C GLU A 434 -3.06 -4.20 -3.45
N GLU A 435 -4.00 -3.80 -2.59
CA GLU A 435 -4.07 -4.26 -1.20
C GLU A 435 -4.28 -5.78 -1.14
N LEU A 436 -5.23 -6.32 -1.91
CA LEU A 436 -5.47 -7.76 -1.99
C LEU A 436 -4.25 -8.52 -2.51
N ALA A 437 -3.60 -8.02 -3.56
CA ALA A 437 -2.37 -8.62 -4.09
C ALA A 437 -1.23 -8.58 -3.05
N GLY A 438 -1.13 -7.50 -2.28
CA GLY A 438 -0.21 -7.36 -1.15
C GLY A 438 -0.47 -8.39 -0.04
N GLN A 439 -1.73 -8.59 0.35
CA GLN A 439 -2.13 -9.57 1.36
C GLN A 439 -1.82 -11.02 0.90
N ILE A 440 -2.14 -11.37 -0.35
CA ILE A 440 -1.82 -12.70 -0.90
C ILE A 440 -0.31 -12.95 -0.88
N ARG A 441 0.51 -11.96 -1.27
CA ARG A 441 1.97 -12.07 -1.24
C ARG A 441 2.51 -12.23 0.18
N PHE A 442 1.97 -11.47 1.13
CA PHE A 442 2.37 -11.56 2.54
C PHE A 442 2.06 -12.94 3.12
N LEU A 443 0.86 -13.48 2.87
CA LEU A 443 0.48 -14.84 3.30
C LEU A 443 1.41 -15.90 2.70
N GLN A 444 1.79 -15.76 1.43
CA GLN A 444 2.74 -16.67 0.78
C GLN A 444 4.12 -16.62 1.44
N ILE A 445 4.65 -15.42 1.72
CA ILE A 445 5.93 -15.24 2.43
C ILE A 445 5.89 -15.88 3.83
N LEU A 446 4.77 -15.72 4.56
CA LEU A 446 4.62 -16.30 5.89
C LEU A 446 4.72 -17.83 5.84
N ILE A 447 4.01 -18.48 4.92
CA ILE A 447 4.05 -19.95 4.83
C ILE A 447 5.41 -20.44 4.35
N ASP A 448 6.08 -19.73 3.43
CA ASP A 448 7.39 -20.10 2.88
C ASP A 448 8.53 -20.01 3.91
N ASN A 449 8.37 -19.22 4.97
CA ASN A 449 9.34 -19.13 6.06
C ASN A 449 9.08 -20.14 7.20
N ILE A 450 8.04 -20.99 7.09
CA ILE A 450 7.85 -22.09 8.04
C ILE A 450 8.86 -23.18 7.70
N PRO A 451 9.75 -23.58 8.64
CA PRO A 451 10.83 -24.54 8.36
C PRO A 451 10.32 -25.96 8.11
N ASN A 452 9.07 -26.25 8.52
CA ASN A 452 8.43 -27.54 8.33
C ASN A 452 7.69 -27.56 6.98
N PRO A 453 7.68 -28.70 6.25
CA PRO A 453 6.84 -28.87 5.08
C PRO A 453 5.37 -28.60 5.41
N VAL A 454 4.75 -27.64 4.70
CA VAL A 454 3.34 -27.29 4.80
C VAL A 454 2.70 -27.42 3.43
N PHE A 455 1.53 -28.05 3.38
CA PHE A 455 0.73 -28.16 2.17
C PHE A 455 -0.75 -28.01 2.48
N TYR A 456 -1.54 -27.69 1.47
CA TYR A 456 -2.98 -27.66 1.57
C TYR A 456 -3.63 -28.21 0.30
N LYS A 457 -4.79 -28.83 0.49
CA LYS A 457 -5.54 -29.56 -0.53
C LYS A 457 -6.98 -29.07 -0.58
N ASP A 458 -7.65 -29.25 -1.71
CA ASP A 458 -9.08 -29.03 -1.85
C ASP A 458 -9.89 -30.18 -1.21
N PRO A 459 -11.24 -30.09 -1.15
CA PRO A 459 -12.07 -31.16 -0.60
C PRO A 459 -12.04 -32.47 -1.39
N GLN A 460 -11.50 -32.47 -2.62
CA GLN A 460 -11.32 -33.65 -3.46
C GLN A 460 -9.96 -34.33 -3.21
N GLY A 461 -9.09 -33.72 -2.40
CA GLY A 461 -7.77 -34.23 -2.05
C GLY A 461 -6.66 -33.80 -3.01
N LEU A 462 -6.93 -32.86 -3.92
CA LEU A 462 -5.93 -32.31 -4.84
C LEU A 462 -5.16 -31.18 -4.18
N TYR A 463 -3.84 -31.13 -4.38
CA TYR A 463 -3.02 -30.06 -3.80
C TYR A 463 -3.36 -28.70 -4.40
N LEU A 464 -3.72 -27.76 -3.53
CA LEU A 464 -3.95 -26.35 -3.84
C LEU A 464 -2.68 -25.50 -3.69
N GLY A 465 -1.70 -26.01 -2.94
CA GLY A 465 -0.39 -25.40 -2.79
C GLY A 465 0.42 -25.97 -1.65
N CYS A 466 1.66 -25.52 -1.57
CA CYS A 466 2.63 -25.90 -0.56
C CYS A 466 3.59 -24.73 -0.30
N ASN A 467 4.33 -24.82 0.80
CA ASN A 467 5.39 -23.87 1.12
C ASN A 467 6.76 -24.31 0.59
N LYS A 468 7.74 -23.41 0.70
CA LYS A 468 9.11 -23.68 0.24
C LYS A 468 9.75 -24.93 0.87
N ALA A 469 9.57 -25.15 2.17
CA ALA A 469 10.10 -26.32 2.86
C ALA A 469 9.54 -27.64 2.32
N PHE A 470 8.29 -27.66 1.85
CA PHE A 470 7.71 -28.85 1.21
C PHE A 470 8.33 -29.12 -0.17
N GLU A 471 8.58 -28.06 -0.97
CA GLU A 471 9.29 -28.20 -2.25
C GLU A 471 10.69 -28.79 -2.05
N GLU A 472 11.41 -28.30 -1.05
CA GLU A 472 12.77 -28.75 -0.72
C GLU A 472 12.78 -30.18 -0.17
N TYR A 473 11.80 -30.53 0.65
CA TYR A 473 11.71 -31.86 1.26
C TYR A 473 11.41 -32.96 0.24
N PHE A 474 10.52 -32.71 -0.73
CA PHE A 474 10.16 -33.68 -1.77
C PHE A 474 10.94 -33.48 -3.09
N ASN A 475 11.78 -32.45 -3.17
CA ASN A 475 12.49 -32.05 -4.39
C ASN A 475 11.55 -31.87 -5.61
N LEU A 476 10.38 -31.26 -5.37
CA LEU A 476 9.34 -31.02 -6.38
C LEU A 476 8.97 -29.54 -6.38
N ARG A 477 8.82 -28.93 -7.55
CA ARG A 477 8.33 -27.55 -7.61
C ARG A 477 6.83 -27.53 -7.38
N ARG A 478 6.35 -26.48 -6.74
CA ARG A 478 4.93 -26.26 -6.46
C ARG A 478 4.07 -26.43 -7.71
N GLU A 479 4.51 -25.91 -8.85
CA GLU A 479 3.83 -26.01 -10.15
C GLU A 479 3.57 -27.45 -10.60
N GLU A 480 4.41 -28.40 -10.18
CA GLU A 480 4.32 -29.83 -10.49
C GLU A 480 3.41 -30.57 -9.50
N ILE A 481 3.20 -29.98 -8.31
CA ILE A 481 2.34 -30.51 -7.25
C ILE A 481 0.89 -30.00 -7.39
N LEU A 482 0.68 -28.78 -7.88
CA LEU A 482 -0.63 -28.15 -8.00
C LEU A 482 -1.59 -29.00 -8.85
N GLY A 483 -2.73 -29.36 -8.27
CA GLY A 483 -3.75 -30.20 -8.90
C GLY A 483 -3.45 -31.70 -8.90
N SER A 484 -2.31 -32.13 -8.37
CA SER A 484 -1.93 -33.54 -8.23
C SER A 484 -2.58 -34.17 -6.99
N SER A 485 -2.67 -35.50 -6.94
CA SER A 485 -3.08 -36.27 -5.76
C SER A 485 -1.85 -36.79 -5.01
N VAL A 486 -2.02 -37.25 -3.76
CA VAL A 486 -0.95 -37.94 -3.01
C VAL A 486 -0.50 -39.23 -3.70
N GLU A 487 -1.36 -39.83 -4.53
CA GLU A 487 -1.05 -41.03 -5.33
C GLU A 487 -0.01 -40.77 -6.42
N ASN A 488 0.21 -39.51 -6.78
CA ASN A 488 1.16 -39.10 -7.79
C ASN A 488 2.54 -38.77 -7.19
N LEU A 489 2.75 -38.99 -5.89
CA LEU A 489 3.99 -38.71 -5.18
C LEU A 489 4.70 -40.03 -4.81
N ASP A 490 5.74 -40.37 -5.56
CA ASP A 490 6.45 -41.66 -5.45
C ASP A 490 7.19 -41.87 -4.11
N GLN A 491 7.43 -40.80 -3.36
CA GLN A 491 8.23 -40.80 -2.13
C GLN A 491 7.37 -40.96 -0.85
N VAL A 492 6.05 -41.05 -0.97
CA VAL A 492 5.14 -41.11 0.18
C VAL A 492 4.74 -42.56 0.47
N ASP A 493 5.18 -43.09 1.61
CA ASP A 493 4.67 -44.38 2.10
C ASP A 493 3.24 -44.23 2.66
N GLN A 494 2.53 -45.37 2.81
CA GLN A 494 1.22 -45.43 3.46
C GLN A 494 0.13 -44.58 2.79
N ILE A 495 0.18 -44.40 1.46
CA ILE A 495 -0.76 -43.58 0.65
C ILE A 495 -2.23 -43.78 1.06
N ASP A 496 -2.66 -45.03 1.28
CA ASP A 496 -4.02 -45.38 1.70
C ASP A 496 -4.42 -44.74 3.04
N LEU A 497 -3.51 -44.74 4.03
CA LEU A 497 -3.72 -44.09 5.32
C LEU A 497 -3.89 -42.57 5.15
N HIS A 498 -3.02 -41.96 4.35
CA HIS A 498 -3.09 -40.52 4.08
C HIS A 498 -4.42 -40.14 3.43
N ARG A 499 -4.89 -40.93 2.45
CA ARG A 499 -6.15 -40.73 1.75
C ARG A 499 -7.36 -40.92 2.66
N GLN A 500 -7.36 -41.98 3.47
CA GLN A 500 -8.45 -42.27 4.39
C GLN A 500 -8.62 -41.17 5.44
N LEU A 501 -7.52 -40.65 5.99
CA LEU A 501 -7.54 -39.54 6.94
C LEU A 501 -7.99 -38.23 6.29
N ASP A 502 -7.63 -37.98 5.03
CA ASP A 502 -8.12 -36.81 4.28
C ASP A 502 -9.65 -36.89 4.13
N ILE A 503 -10.19 -38.04 3.72
CA ILE A 503 -11.64 -38.26 3.59
C ILE A 503 -12.35 -38.08 4.94
N GLU A 504 -11.80 -38.66 6.01
CA GLU A 504 -12.39 -38.57 7.35
C GLU A 504 -12.43 -37.12 7.86
N LEU A 505 -11.37 -36.35 7.64
CA LEU A 505 -11.31 -34.93 8.02
C LEU A 505 -12.31 -34.07 7.26
N ILE A 506 -12.51 -34.32 5.96
CA ILE A 506 -13.54 -33.62 5.17
C ILE A 506 -14.95 -33.95 5.65
N GLN A 507 -15.21 -35.21 6.04
CA GLN A 507 -16.54 -35.66 6.45
C GLN A 507 -16.90 -35.28 7.89
N LYS A 508 -15.97 -35.47 8.84
CA LYS A 508 -16.22 -35.32 10.28
C LYS A 508 -15.70 -33.99 10.83
N GLY A 509 -14.82 -33.31 10.12
CA GLY A 509 -14.12 -32.13 10.59
C GLY A 509 -13.07 -32.44 11.67
N GLY A 510 -12.41 -31.38 12.17
CA GLY A 510 -11.44 -31.48 13.26
C GLY A 510 -9.98 -31.53 12.81
N ARG A 511 -9.17 -32.32 13.54
CA ARG A 511 -7.72 -32.43 13.38
C ARG A 511 -7.27 -33.88 13.50
N ALA A 512 -6.25 -34.26 12.74
CA ALA A 512 -5.61 -35.57 12.83
C ALA A 512 -4.10 -35.38 13.04
N VAL A 513 -3.51 -36.23 13.90
CA VAL A 513 -2.07 -36.28 14.17
C VAL A 513 -1.63 -37.73 14.18
N TYR A 514 -0.62 -38.08 13.39
CA TYR A 514 -0.13 -39.45 13.28
C TYR A 514 1.35 -39.47 12.85
N GLU A 515 2.05 -40.53 13.24
CA GLU A 515 3.42 -40.81 12.76
C GLU A 515 3.35 -41.52 11.41
N SER A 516 4.25 -41.16 10.49
CA SER A 516 4.45 -41.82 9.20
C SER A 516 5.94 -41.93 8.92
N THR A 517 6.31 -42.86 8.04
CA THR A 517 7.68 -42.99 7.54
C THR A 517 7.75 -42.50 6.11
N ILE A 518 8.87 -41.88 5.76
CA ILE A 518 9.12 -41.39 4.40
C ILE A 518 10.54 -41.82 4.03
N HIS A 519 10.73 -42.25 2.80
CA HIS A 519 12.04 -42.58 2.28
C HIS A 519 12.67 -41.32 1.67
N ALA A 520 13.82 -40.90 2.18
CA ALA A 520 14.62 -39.84 1.58
C ALA A 520 15.25 -40.31 0.26
N GLU A 521 15.71 -39.37 -0.58
CA GLU A 521 16.39 -39.68 -1.86
C GLU A 521 17.64 -40.56 -1.69
N ASP A 522 18.34 -40.46 -0.56
CA ASP A 522 19.52 -41.28 -0.24
C ASP A 522 19.16 -42.68 0.31
N GLY A 523 17.88 -43.01 0.39
CA GLY A 523 17.35 -44.26 0.93
C GLY A 523 17.23 -44.28 2.46
N THR A 524 17.50 -43.16 3.15
CA THR A 524 17.34 -43.06 4.61
C THR A 524 15.86 -43.04 4.98
N LEU A 525 15.48 -43.85 5.97
CA LEU A 525 14.13 -43.86 6.51
C LEU A 525 13.95 -42.68 7.48
N LEU A 526 13.17 -41.69 7.08
CA LEU A 526 12.81 -40.55 7.92
C LEU A 526 11.52 -40.86 8.69
N HIS A 527 11.53 -40.59 9.99
CA HIS A 527 10.34 -40.64 10.82
C HIS A 527 9.70 -39.26 10.86
N THR A 528 8.43 -39.15 10.48
CA THR A 528 7.71 -37.88 10.45
C THR A 528 6.44 -37.96 11.29
N ILE A 529 6.05 -36.84 11.90
CA ILE A 529 4.73 -36.65 12.47
C ILE A 529 3.96 -35.64 11.62
N ILE A 530 2.74 -36.01 11.23
CA ILE A 530 1.92 -35.23 10.30
C ILE A 530 0.71 -34.70 11.05
N HIS A 531 0.57 -33.38 11.06
CA HIS A 531 -0.61 -32.69 11.57
C HIS A 531 -1.49 -32.28 10.39
N LYS A 532 -2.77 -32.60 10.44
CA LYS A 532 -3.77 -32.21 9.44
C LYS A 532 -4.98 -31.55 10.10
N ALA A 533 -5.53 -30.53 9.46
CA ALA A 533 -6.73 -29.83 9.91
C ALA A 533 -7.63 -29.40 8.75
N LEU A 534 -8.94 -29.46 8.95
CA LEU A 534 -9.94 -28.90 8.02
C LEU A 534 -9.94 -27.36 8.08
N PHE A 535 -9.97 -26.69 6.94
CA PHE A 535 -10.30 -25.27 6.83
C PHE A 535 -11.59 -25.06 6.02
N HIS A 536 -12.26 -23.95 6.26
CA HIS A 536 -13.56 -23.62 5.64
C HIS A 536 -13.43 -22.43 4.69
N LYS A 537 -14.33 -22.37 3.70
CA LYS A 537 -14.54 -21.17 2.88
C LYS A 537 -15.32 -20.12 3.68
N ALA A 538 -15.38 -18.90 3.14
CA ALA A 538 -16.12 -17.79 3.76
C ALA A 538 -17.63 -18.08 3.94
N ASP A 539 -18.20 -18.97 3.13
CA ASP A 539 -19.60 -19.41 3.21
C ASP A 539 -19.84 -20.53 4.24
N GLY A 540 -18.80 -20.96 4.96
CA GLY A 540 -18.88 -22.02 5.97
C GLY A 540 -18.82 -23.44 5.41
N THR A 541 -18.68 -23.63 4.10
CA THR A 541 -18.49 -24.96 3.51
C THR A 541 -17.04 -25.45 3.65
N PRO A 542 -16.77 -26.78 3.65
CA PRO A 542 -15.42 -27.32 3.64
C PRO A 542 -14.57 -26.72 2.50
N GLY A 543 -13.50 -26.02 2.86
CA GLY A 543 -12.56 -25.41 1.93
C GLY A 543 -11.43 -26.36 1.53
N GLY A 544 -11.08 -27.30 2.40
CA GLY A 544 -10.02 -28.26 2.17
C GLY A 544 -9.24 -28.61 3.43
N ILE A 545 -8.06 -29.18 3.27
CA ILE A 545 -7.18 -29.59 4.38
C ILE A 545 -5.89 -28.79 4.33
N VAL A 546 -5.40 -28.36 5.48
CA VAL A 546 -4.01 -27.86 5.66
C VAL A 546 -3.24 -28.86 6.51
N ALA A 547 -1.98 -29.10 6.15
CA ALA A 547 -1.15 -30.08 6.82
C ALA A 547 0.29 -29.58 7.01
N SER A 548 0.95 -30.05 8.06
CA SER A 548 2.37 -29.82 8.33
C SER A 548 3.08 -31.11 8.72
N MET A 549 4.30 -31.31 8.25
CA MET A 549 5.13 -32.48 8.55
C MET A 549 6.31 -32.07 9.44
N THR A 550 6.61 -32.83 10.47
CA THR A 550 7.76 -32.58 11.35
C THR A 550 8.63 -33.82 11.39
N ASP A 551 9.91 -33.68 11.09
CA ASP A 551 10.89 -34.76 11.22
C ASP A 551 11.17 -35.04 12.71
N ILE A 552 11.11 -36.30 13.11
CA ILE A 552 11.36 -36.81 14.46
C ILE A 552 12.45 -37.90 14.48
N THR A 553 13.22 -38.03 13.41
CA THR A 553 14.26 -39.06 13.23
C THR A 553 15.33 -38.97 14.32
N ASP A 554 15.92 -37.80 14.53
CA ASP A 554 16.95 -37.56 15.56
C ASP A 554 16.46 -37.90 16.97
N ARG A 555 15.19 -37.62 17.25
CA ARG A 555 14.57 -37.94 18.54
C ARG A 555 14.51 -39.45 18.75
N LYS A 556 14.04 -40.22 17.75
CA LYS A 556 13.97 -41.68 17.84
C LYS A 556 15.37 -42.31 17.95
N GLN A 557 16.36 -41.78 17.22
CA GLN A 557 17.75 -42.24 17.31
C GLN A 557 18.34 -41.99 18.71
N THR A 558 18.08 -40.82 19.30
CA THR A 558 18.57 -40.48 20.65
C THR A 558 17.94 -41.37 21.73
N GLU A 559 16.63 -41.65 21.62
CA GLU A 559 15.92 -42.56 22.52
C GLU A 559 16.51 -43.98 22.46
N GLU A 560 16.87 -44.48 21.27
CA GLU A 560 17.46 -45.81 21.09
C GLU A 560 18.92 -45.89 21.59
N VAL A 561 19.73 -44.85 21.38
CA VAL A 561 21.10 -44.77 21.92
C VAL A 561 21.09 -44.84 23.44
N LEU A 562 20.17 -44.10 24.08
CA LEU A 562 20.00 -44.13 25.54
C LEU A 562 19.64 -45.53 26.02
N ARG A 563 18.65 -46.18 25.38
CA ARG A 563 18.22 -47.55 25.72
C ARG A 563 19.37 -48.57 25.64
N ILE A 564 20.18 -48.51 24.58
CA ILE A 564 21.33 -49.40 24.39
C ILE A 564 22.42 -49.16 25.45
N SER A 565 22.63 -47.91 25.86
CA SER A 565 23.64 -47.58 26.88
C SER A 565 23.27 -48.12 28.27
N GLU A 566 21.99 -48.03 28.66
CA GLU A 566 21.48 -48.57 29.93
C GLU A 566 21.60 -50.09 29.99
N GLU A 567 21.27 -50.79 28.90
CA GLU A 567 21.38 -52.25 28.81
C GLU A 567 22.84 -52.72 28.94
N LYS A 568 23.80 -51.99 28.34
CA LYS A 568 25.23 -52.29 28.45
C LYS A 568 25.76 -52.14 29.88
N PHE A 569 25.40 -51.04 30.57
CA PHE A 569 25.82 -50.82 31.96
C PHE A 569 25.31 -51.93 32.89
N LEU A 570 24.03 -52.29 32.77
CA LEU A 570 23.42 -53.30 33.64
C LEU A 570 24.05 -54.69 33.44
N LYS A 571 24.31 -55.10 32.19
CA LYS A 571 25.00 -56.37 31.89
C LYS A 571 26.43 -56.39 32.43
N ALA A 572 27.19 -55.30 32.28
CA ALA A 572 28.57 -55.21 32.77
C ALA A 572 28.62 -55.24 34.31
N PHE A 573 27.82 -54.41 34.98
CA PHE A 573 27.80 -54.31 36.44
C PHE A 573 27.41 -55.64 37.11
N GLN A 574 26.40 -56.35 36.57
CA GLN A 574 25.95 -57.64 37.12
C GLN A 574 26.89 -58.81 36.79
N GLY A 575 27.61 -58.76 35.66
CA GLY A 575 28.42 -59.86 35.15
C GLY A 575 29.83 -59.99 35.74
N ILE A 576 30.38 -58.95 36.39
CA ILE A 576 31.75 -58.96 36.90
C ILE A 576 31.88 -59.91 38.12
N PRO A 577 32.85 -60.85 38.14
CA PRO A 577 33.06 -61.81 39.23
C PRO A 577 33.84 -61.22 40.43
N THR A 578 33.54 -59.98 40.79
CA THR A 578 34.09 -59.28 41.96
C THR A 578 32.93 -58.65 42.70
N MET A 579 32.89 -58.73 44.03
CA MET A 579 31.76 -58.17 44.77
C MET A 579 31.76 -56.66 44.64
N MET A 580 30.67 -56.09 44.14
CA MET A 580 30.50 -54.65 43.99
C MET A 580 29.26 -54.16 44.70
N THR A 581 29.39 -53.02 45.37
CA THR A 581 28.24 -52.29 45.91
C THR A 581 28.40 -50.80 45.69
N ILE A 582 27.29 -50.12 45.42
CA ILE A 582 27.19 -48.67 45.39
C ILE A 582 26.43 -48.26 46.64
N ILE A 583 27.04 -47.38 47.44
CA ILE A 583 26.42 -46.82 48.64
C ILE A 583 26.25 -45.31 48.50
N THR A 584 25.26 -44.74 49.16
CA THR A 584 25.16 -43.29 49.35
C THR A 584 26.34 -42.79 50.17
N PHE A 585 26.95 -41.66 49.77
CA PHE A 585 28.11 -41.12 50.51
C PHE A 585 27.71 -40.53 51.87
N GLN A 586 26.50 -39.95 51.97
CA GLN A 586 26.02 -39.27 53.18
C GLN A 586 25.72 -40.20 54.36
N ASP A 587 25.02 -41.30 54.12
CA ASP A 587 24.52 -42.19 55.18
C ASP A 587 24.92 -43.67 55.00
N GLY A 588 25.71 -43.99 53.97
CA GLY A 588 26.30 -45.30 53.75
C GLY A 588 25.29 -46.41 53.50
N LYS A 589 24.12 -46.07 52.94
CA LYS A 589 23.08 -47.02 52.57
C LYS A 589 23.41 -47.62 51.21
N ILE A 590 23.28 -48.93 51.10
CA ILE A 590 23.42 -49.66 49.85
C ILE A 590 22.30 -49.26 48.89
N VAL A 591 22.69 -48.66 47.76
CA VAL A 591 21.80 -48.31 46.65
C VAL A 591 21.70 -49.48 45.69
N GLU A 592 22.83 -50.09 45.36
CA GLU A 592 22.89 -51.19 44.40
C GLU A 592 24.01 -52.18 44.73
N VAL A 593 23.83 -53.44 44.33
CA VAL A 593 24.80 -54.54 44.49
C VAL A 593 24.79 -55.43 43.26
N ASN A 594 25.96 -55.91 42.86
CA ASN A 594 26.03 -56.90 41.79
C ASN A 594 25.76 -58.33 42.29
N GLU A 595 25.51 -59.25 41.37
CA GLU A 595 25.26 -60.66 41.71
C GLU A 595 26.43 -61.31 42.48
N SER A 596 27.67 -60.89 42.25
CA SER A 596 28.83 -61.42 42.98
C SER A 596 28.76 -61.09 44.48
N TYR A 597 28.37 -59.86 44.84
CA TYR A 597 28.17 -59.46 46.24
C TYR A 597 27.12 -60.32 46.95
N LEU A 598 26.00 -60.58 46.29
CA LEU A 598 24.91 -61.40 46.83
C LEU A 598 25.34 -62.86 47.04
N ARG A 599 25.99 -63.45 46.02
CA ARG A 599 26.45 -64.85 46.08
C ARG A 599 27.52 -65.08 47.14
N ASN A 600 28.52 -64.21 47.21
CA ASN A 600 29.68 -64.43 48.09
C ASN A 600 29.39 -64.13 49.56
N LEU A 601 28.52 -63.16 49.86
CA LEU A 601 28.15 -62.84 51.25
C LEU A 601 26.88 -63.55 51.71
N GLY A 602 26.13 -64.18 50.79
CA GLY A 602 24.94 -64.99 51.11
C GLY A 602 23.68 -64.19 51.42
N PHE A 603 23.63 -62.91 51.06
CA PHE A 603 22.44 -62.07 51.24
C PHE A 603 21.60 -62.00 49.97
N THR A 604 20.30 -61.73 50.13
CA THR A 604 19.42 -61.41 48.99
C THR A 604 19.37 -59.89 48.74
N ARG A 605 19.07 -59.46 47.50
CA ARG A 605 19.01 -58.02 47.15
C ARG A 605 18.04 -57.23 48.05
N ARG A 606 16.88 -57.83 48.39
CA ARG A 606 15.88 -57.22 49.29
C ARG A 606 16.37 -57.02 50.72
N GLU A 607 17.30 -57.85 51.18
CA GLU A 607 17.86 -57.75 52.53
C GLU A 607 18.92 -56.65 52.62
N VAL A 608 19.63 -56.36 51.52
CA VAL A 608 20.79 -55.45 51.52
C VAL A 608 20.47 -54.03 51.07
N VAL A 609 19.63 -53.85 50.05
CA VAL A 609 19.31 -52.52 49.53
C VAL A 609 18.61 -51.67 50.60
N GLY A 610 19.06 -50.42 50.76
CA GLY A 610 18.61 -49.48 51.78
C GLY A 610 19.17 -49.73 53.19
N LYS A 611 20.01 -50.76 53.40
CA LYS A 611 20.70 -51.02 54.67
C LYS A 611 22.15 -50.52 54.61
N THR A 612 22.75 -50.35 55.78
CA THR A 612 24.18 -50.01 55.92
C THR A 612 24.97 -51.28 56.26
N SER A 613 26.27 -51.30 55.92
CA SER A 613 27.17 -52.42 56.26
C SER A 613 27.20 -52.74 57.76
N ARG A 614 26.95 -51.75 58.62
CA ARG A 614 26.81 -51.91 60.08
C ARG A 614 25.53 -52.65 60.46
N LYS A 615 24.41 -52.38 59.79
CA LYS A 615 23.14 -53.05 60.09
C LYS A 615 23.13 -54.51 59.61
N LEU A 616 23.94 -54.82 58.61
CA LEU A 616 24.13 -56.15 58.07
C LEU A 616 25.24 -56.95 58.77
N ASP A 617 25.96 -56.35 59.72
CA ASP A 617 27.08 -56.95 60.47
C ASP A 617 28.18 -57.59 59.59
N VAL A 618 28.50 -56.95 58.45
CA VAL A 618 29.39 -57.53 57.44
C VAL A 618 30.87 -57.41 57.81
N TYR A 619 31.26 -56.47 58.67
CA TYR A 619 32.67 -56.32 59.09
C TYR A 619 32.92 -57.15 60.35
N VAL A 620 33.92 -58.05 60.33
CA VAL A 620 34.29 -58.83 61.53
C VAL A 620 34.78 -57.91 62.65
N TYR A 621 35.54 -56.87 62.28
CA TYR A 621 36.08 -55.87 63.20
C TYR A 621 35.49 -54.48 62.88
N PRO A 622 34.63 -53.92 63.75
CA PRO A 622 34.03 -52.59 63.54
C PRO A 622 35.05 -51.46 63.34
N GLU A 623 36.26 -51.59 63.90
CA GLU A 623 37.35 -50.63 63.76
C GLU A 623 37.82 -50.51 62.31
N GLN A 624 37.86 -51.62 61.56
CA GLN A 624 38.23 -51.61 60.15
C GLN A 624 37.18 -50.92 59.29
N ARG A 625 35.89 -51.05 59.64
CA ARG A 625 34.82 -50.29 58.99
C ARG A 625 35.02 -48.79 59.17
N ASN A 626 35.36 -48.36 60.38
CA ASN A 626 35.62 -46.95 60.67
C ASN A 626 36.86 -46.44 59.94
N LEU A 627 37.89 -47.28 59.79
CA LEU A 627 39.08 -46.97 59.00
C LEU A 627 38.74 -46.70 57.52
N VAL A 628 37.93 -47.57 56.90
CA VAL A 628 37.45 -47.39 55.51
C VAL A 628 36.67 -46.09 55.37
N ILE A 629 35.74 -45.80 56.29
CA ILE A 629 34.95 -44.56 56.26
C ILE A 629 35.85 -43.33 56.39
N ASN A 630 36.78 -43.33 57.34
CA ASN A 630 37.69 -42.20 57.55
C ASN A 630 38.60 -41.97 56.34
N MET A 631 39.11 -43.04 55.72
CA MET A 631 39.90 -42.93 54.48
C MET A 631 39.06 -42.41 53.31
N MET A 632 37.81 -42.86 53.16
CA MET A 632 36.89 -42.34 52.14
C MET A 632 36.56 -40.86 52.34
N ILE A 633 36.36 -40.40 53.59
CA ILE A 633 36.09 -38.97 53.89
C ILE A 633 37.35 -38.12 53.66
N ALA A 634 38.51 -38.59 54.12
CA ALA A 634 39.74 -37.80 54.08
C ALA A 634 40.41 -37.76 52.70
N LYS A 635 40.38 -38.86 51.95
CA LYS A 635 41.11 -39.03 50.68
C LYS A 635 40.21 -39.26 49.46
N GLY A 636 38.91 -39.53 49.65
CA GLY A 636 37.99 -39.84 48.55
C GLY A 636 38.11 -41.26 47.99
N SER A 637 39.08 -42.06 48.44
CA SER A 637 39.31 -43.43 47.98
C SER A 637 40.00 -44.31 49.04
N VAL A 638 39.83 -45.62 48.87
CA VAL A 638 40.51 -46.70 49.60
C VAL A 638 41.02 -47.69 48.56
N GLN A 639 42.25 -48.17 48.72
CA GLN A 639 42.81 -49.17 47.81
C GLN A 639 43.41 -50.33 48.59
N ASN A 640 43.08 -51.54 48.15
CA ASN A 640 43.70 -52.79 48.56
C ASN A 640 43.81 -52.97 50.08
N LEU A 641 42.75 -52.61 50.82
CA LEU A 641 42.70 -52.82 52.26
C LEU A 641 42.23 -54.24 52.56
N ASP A 642 43.05 -55.00 53.28
CA ASP A 642 42.70 -56.35 53.73
C ASP A 642 41.69 -56.29 54.89
N VAL A 643 40.48 -56.76 54.62
CA VAL A 643 39.36 -56.72 55.55
C VAL A 643 38.71 -58.11 55.62
N PRO A 644 38.73 -58.80 56.77
CA PRO A 644 37.85 -59.92 57.03
C PRO A 644 36.38 -59.47 57.08
N LEU A 645 35.60 -60.00 56.16
CA LEU A 645 34.16 -59.82 56.08
C LEU A 645 33.45 -61.07 56.58
N ARG A 646 32.27 -60.86 57.18
CA ARG A 646 31.39 -61.89 57.69
C ARG A 646 30.25 -62.12 56.69
N THR A 647 30.06 -63.37 56.29
CA THR A 647 28.89 -63.76 55.49
C THR A 647 27.65 -63.87 56.37
N LYS A 648 26.47 -64.00 55.77
CA LYS A 648 25.21 -64.25 56.50
C LYS A 648 25.24 -65.50 57.37
N THR A 649 26.01 -66.52 56.99
CA THR A 649 26.14 -67.79 57.73
C THR A 649 27.17 -67.71 58.87
N GLY A 650 27.88 -66.59 59.00
CA GLY A 650 28.93 -66.39 59.99
C GLY A 650 30.33 -66.80 59.54
N GLU A 651 30.49 -67.32 58.32
CA GLU A 651 31.78 -67.61 57.71
C GLU A 651 32.59 -66.33 57.53
N ILE A 652 33.91 -66.39 57.79
CA ILE A 652 34.82 -65.27 57.60
C ILE A 652 35.52 -65.41 56.27
N ARG A 653 35.38 -64.40 55.42
CA ARG A 653 36.09 -64.28 54.15
C ARG A 653 37.08 -63.13 54.22
N HIS A 654 38.33 -63.37 53.85
CA HIS A 654 39.32 -62.33 53.71
C HIS A 654 39.12 -61.61 52.39
N CYS A 655 38.82 -60.32 52.44
CA CYS A 655 38.54 -59.54 51.23
C CYS A 655 39.52 -58.37 51.10
N LEU A 656 40.02 -58.19 49.89
CA LEU A 656 40.75 -57.00 49.49
C LEU A 656 39.74 -55.93 49.06
N LEU A 657 39.55 -54.91 49.90
CA LEU A 657 38.57 -53.84 49.70
C LEU A 657 39.21 -52.62 49.06
N SER A 658 38.59 -52.16 47.98
CA SER A 658 38.87 -50.88 47.33
C SER A 658 37.57 -50.10 47.19
N ALA A 659 37.62 -48.79 47.38
CA ALA A 659 36.45 -47.93 47.28
C ALA A 659 36.81 -46.58 46.64
N GLU A 660 35.89 -46.03 45.85
CA GLU A 660 36.07 -44.75 45.17
C GLU A 660 34.78 -43.92 45.23
N ARG A 661 34.92 -42.61 45.43
CA ARG A 661 33.80 -41.67 45.42
C ARG A 661 33.38 -41.39 43.98
N ILE A 662 32.10 -41.59 43.67
CA ILE A 662 31.51 -41.37 42.35
C ILE A 662 30.30 -40.44 42.43
N GLN A 663 29.94 -39.80 41.32
CA GLN A 663 28.75 -38.97 41.21
C GLN A 663 27.72 -39.62 40.29
N LEU A 664 26.52 -39.90 40.81
CA LEU A 664 25.41 -40.47 40.06
C LEU A 664 24.20 -39.52 40.21
N GLN A 665 23.63 -39.06 39.09
CA GLN A 665 22.51 -38.10 39.08
C GLN A 665 22.77 -36.85 39.94
N ASN A 666 23.99 -36.30 39.90
CA ASN A 666 24.47 -35.20 40.74
C ASN A 666 24.50 -35.46 42.26
N VAL A 667 24.27 -36.71 42.71
CA VAL A 667 24.35 -37.11 44.12
C VAL A 667 25.60 -37.95 44.36
N GLU A 668 26.28 -37.70 45.48
CA GLU A 668 27.53 -38.38 45.82
C GLU A 668 27.29 -39.79 46.36
N HIS A 669 28.02 -40.73 45.79
CA HIS A 669 28.01 -42.15 46.13
C HIS A 669 29.44 -42.66 46.30
N ALA A 670 29.58 -43.87 46.84
CA ALA A 670 30.84 -44.61 46.81
C ALA A 670 30.63 -45.96 46.13
N LEU A 671 31.47 -46.28 45.16
CA LEU A 671 31.59 -47.61 44.56
C LEU A 671 32.62 -48.39 45.37
N ILE A 672 32.23 -49.54 45.90
CA ILE A 672 33.07 -50.42 46.70
C ILE A 672 33.22 -51.74 45.97
N LEU A 673 34.48 -52.16 45.77
CA LEU A 673 34.87 -53.44 45.23
C LEU A 673 35.51 -54.27 46.35
N MET A 674 35.13 -55.53 46.46
CA MET A 674 35.69 -56.48 47.41
C MET A 674 36.07 -57.76 46.66
N GLN A 675 37.37 -58.07 46.65
CA GLN A 675 37.90 -59.29 46.07
C GLN A 675 38.19 -60.31 47.17
N ASP A 676 37.60 -61.50 47.10
CA ASP A 676 37.86 -62.59 48.04
C ASP A 676 39.26 -63.18 47.81
N ILE A 677 40.09 -63.19 48.86
CA ILE A 677 41.47 -63.69 48.87
C ILE A 677 41.66 -64.79 49.94
N THR A 678 40.57 -65.40 50.42
CA THR A 678 40.58 -66.37 51.52
C THR A 678 41.45 -67.59 51.19
N ASP A 679 41.21 -68.24 50.05
CA ASP A 679 41.99 -69.41 49.61
C ASP A 679 43.48 -69.09 49.43
N GLN A 680 43.77 -67.88 48.91
CA GLN A 680 45.13 -67.42 48.71
C GLN A 680 45.88 -67.27 50.04
N LYS A 681 45.23 -66.73 51.08
CA LYS A 681 45.82 -66.62 52.42
C LYS A 681 46.06 -67.97 53.09
N HIS A 682 45.13 -68.91 52.96
CA HIS A 682 45.30 -70.25 53.53
C HIS A 682 46.50 -70.98 52.88
N ALA A 683 46.62 -70.92 51.56
CA ALA A 683 47.74 -71.53 50.83
C ALA A 683 49.11 -70.92 51.22
N GLU A 684 49.16 -69.61 51.49
CA GLU A 684 50.40 -68.94 51.91
C GLU A 684 50.86 -69.38 53.31
N GLN A 685 49.93 -69.53 54.26
CA GLN A 685 50.25 -69.98 55.62
C GLN A 685 50.78 -71.42 55.65
N GLU A 686 50.18 -72.35 54.90
CA GLU A 686 50.65 -73.73 54.80
C GLU A 686 52.09 -73.81 54.25
N ARG A 687 52.41 -73.00 53.24
CA ARG A 687 53.74 -72.97 52.62
C ARG A 687 54.82 -72.52 53.60
N LEU A 688 54.54 -71.49 54.41
CA LEU A 688 55.45 -70.97 55.43
C LEU A 688 55.75 -72.00 56.53
N GLN A 689 54.76 -72.82 56.92
CA GLN A 689 54.96 -73.88 57.91
C GLN A 689 55.89 -74.98 57.38
N ARG A 690 55.71 -75.43 56.13
CA ARG A 690 56.58 -76.45 55.51
C ARG A 690 58.05 -76.01 55.44
N MET A 691 58.30 -74.75 55.07
CA MET A 691 59.65 -74.19 54.98
C MET A 691 60.40 -74.21 56.32
N ARG A 692 59.72 -73.91 57.43
CA ARG A 692 60.34 -73.94 58.77
C ARG A 692 60.77 -75.34 59.18
N LEU A 693 59.94 -76.35 58.92
CA LEU A 693 60.24 -77.74 59.28
C LEU A 693 61.48 -78.26 58.53
N GLN A 694 61.58 -77.96 57.24
CA GLN A 694 62.71 -78.39 56.40
C GLN A 694 64.05 -77.81 56.88
N SER A 695 64.06 -76.55 57.33
CA SER A 695 65.28 -75.90 57.84
C SER A 695 65.80 -76.53 59.15
N ILE A 696 64.90 -76.97 60.04
CA ILE A 696 65.27 -77.62 61.30
C ILE A 696 65.89 -79.00 61.02
N LEU A 697 65.25 -79.80 60.16
CA LEU A 697 65.73 -81.15 59.81
C LEU A 697 67.11 -81.11 59.14
N GLN A 698 67.36 -80.14 58.24
CA GLN A 698 68.65 -80.00 57.57
C GLN A 698 69.79 -79.69 58.55
N THR A 699 69.53 -78.85 59.56
CA THR A 699 70.52 -78.49 60.58
C THR A 699 70.84 -79.68 61.50
N ALA A 700 69.82 -80.45 61.90
CA ALA A 700 70.00 -81.65 62.71
C ALA A 700 70.85 -82.72 61.99
N GLY A 701 70.66 -82.88 60.67
CA GLY A 701 71.44 -83.81 59.85
C GLY A 701 72.93 -83.49 59.81
N THR A 702 73.30 -82.20 59.65
CA THR A 702 74.71 -81.77 59.67
C THR A 702 75.37 -82.04 61.01
N ILE A 703 74.68 -81.73 62.12
CA ILE A 703 75.19 -81.93 63.48
C ILE A 703 75.45 -83.42 63.74
N CYS A 704 74.53 -84.30 63.35
CA CYS A 704 74.70 -85.75 63.54
C CYS A 704 75.93 -86.29 62.79
N HIS A 705 76.19 -85.78 61.57
CA HIS A 705 77.36 -86.19 60.79
C HIS A 705 78.68 -85.78 61.47
N GLU A 706 78.76 -84.58 62.04
CA GLU A 706 79.95 -84.11 62.75
C GLU A 706 80.21 -84.88 64.05
N PHE A 707 79.17 -85.35 64.74
CA PHE A 707 79.35 -86.19 65.94
C PHE A 707 79.80 -87.62 65.62
N ASN A 708 79.31 -88.22 64.53
CA ASN A 708 79.65 -89.60 64.18
C ASN A 708 81.13 -89.79 63.84
N GLN A 709 81.78 -88.78 63.25
CA GLN A 709 83.21 -88.87 62.90
C GLN A 709 84.13 -89.13 64.10
N PRO A 710 84.15 -88.30 65.17
CA PRO A 710 84.97 -88.56 66.33
C PRO A 710 84.52 -89.80 67.11
N LEU A 711 83.23 -90.13 67.12
CA LEU A 711 82.72 -91.35 67.77
C LEU A 711 83.28 -92.61 67.12
N GLN A 712 83.30 -92.70 65.79
CA GLN A 712 83.90 -93.83 65.07
C GLN A 712 85.40 -93.97 65.37
N ILE A 713 86.13 -92.86 65.45
CA ILE A 713 87.56 -92.85 65.79
C ILE A 713 87.76 -93.35 67.23
N LEU A 714 86.98 -92.84 68.19
CA LEU A 714 87.04 -93.28 69.59
C LEU A 714 86.73 -94.77 69.70
N SER A 715 85.68 -95.24 69.02
CA SER A 715 85.30 -96.65 68.97
C SER A 715 86.45 -97.52 68.46
N GLY A 716 87.03 -97.17 67.30
CA GLY A 716 88.15 -97.91 66.71
C GLY A 716 89.41 -97.96 67.59
N TYR A 717 89.80 -96.84 68.21
CA TYR A 717 90.93 -96.84 69.15
C TYR A 717 90.64 -97.67 70.41
N THR A 718 89.42 -97.59 70.95
CA THR A 718 89.04 -98.42 72.10
C THR A 718 89.08 -99.91 71.76
N GLU A 719 88.63 -100.32 70.57
CA GLU A 719 88.70 -101.71 70.12
C GLU A 719 90.14 -102.21 69.98
N LEU A 720 91.01 -101.40 69.37
CA LEU A 720 92.43 -101.74 69.21
C LEU A 720 93.13 -101.90 70.56
N LEU A 721 92.90 -100.99 71.50
CA LEU A 721 93.49 -101.07 72.84
C LEU A 721 92.95 -102.25 73.64
N LEU A 722 91.66 -102.60 73.48
CA LEU A 722 91.06 -103.77 74.12
C LEU A 722 91.60 -105.10 73.58
N ALA A 723 92.18 -105.11 72.37
CA ALA A 723 92.72 -106.30 71.73
C ALA A 723 94.14 -106.69 72.23
N ASP A 724 94.84 -105.81 72.97
CA ASP A 724 96.17 -106.11 73.50
C ASP A 724 96.08 -107.07 74.72
N PRO A 725 96.64 -108.30 74.62
CA PRO A 725 96.57 -109.27 75.71
C PRO A 725 97.49 -108.92 76.90
N ALA A 726 98.39 -107.94 76.76
CA ALA A 726 99.25 -107.46 77.85
C ALA A 726 98.61 -106.32 78.68
N LEU A 727 97.37 -105.93 78.38
CA LEU A 727 96.71 -104.78 79.00
C LEU A 727 96.31 -105.04 80.46
N ASP A 728 96.51 -104.03 81.33
CA ASP A 728 96.10 -104.07 82.74
C ASP A 728 94.56 -104.28 82.85
N PRO A 729 94.08 -105.24 83.64
CA PRO A 729 92.65 -105.53 83.81
C PRO A 729 91.80 -104.31 84.22
N LYS A 730 92.35 -103.38 85.02
CA LYS A 730 91.65 -102.14 85.41
C LYS A 730 91.48 -101.19 84.23
N ILE A 731 92.45 -101.15 83.32
CA ILE A 731 92.37 -100.33 82.10
C ILE A 731 91.37 -100.96 81.12
N HIS A 732 91.37 -102.29 81.01
CA HIS A 732 90.42 -103.02 80.16
C HIS A 732 88.96 -102.73 80.53
N GLN A 733 88.62 -102.76 81.83
CA GLN A 733 87.25 -102.45 82.27
C GLN A 733 86.84 -101.01 81.94
N LYS A 734 87.75 -100.04 82.09
CA LYS A 734 87.47 -98.63 81.75
C LYS A 734 87.26 -98.44 80.25
N LEU A 735 88.05 -99.11 79.40
CA LEU A 735 87.88 -99.05 77.95
C LEU A 735 86.55 -99.65 77.49
N GLN A 736 86.07 -100.73 78.12
CA GLN A 736 84.73 -101.25 77.82
C GLN A 736 83.61 -100.27 78.16
N ILE A 737 83.73 -99.52 79.26
CA ILE A 737 82.75 -98.47 79.59
C ILE A 737 82.76 -97.38 78.52
N ILE A 738 83.94 -96.94 78.07
CA ILE A 738 84.04 -95.93 77.00
C ILE A 738 83.40 -96.46 75.72
N LYS A 739 83.72 -97.70 75.31
CA LYS A 739 83.11 -98.34 74.15
C LYS A 739 81.58 -98.35 74.23
N GLY A 740 81.02 -98.79 75.36
CA GLY A 740 79.57 -98.81 75.57
C GLY A 740 78.92 -97.41 75.56
N GLN A 741 79.62 -96.35 75.96
CA GLN A 741 79.11 -94.98 75.82
C GLN A 741 79.18 -94.49 74.37
N THR A 742 80.24 -94.81 73.64
CA THR A 742 80.38 -94.46 72.22
C THR A 742 79.27 -95.11 71.38
N GLU A 743 79.02 -96.41 71.57
CA GLU A 743 77.93 -97.15 70.90
C GLU A 743 76.54 -96.56 71.24
N ARG A 744 76.33 -96.16 72.50
CA ARG A 744 75.07 -95.50 72.89
C ARG A 744 74.91 -94.14 72.20
N MET A 745 75.99 -93.39 72.04
CA MET A 745 75.97 -92.08 71.40
C MET A 745 75.68 -92.20 69.90
N GLU A 746 76.25 -93.20 69.23
CA GLU A 746 75.95 -93.54 67.82
C GLU A 746 74.47 -93.94 67.63
N MET A 747 73.90 -94.70 68.58
CA MET A 747 72.48 -95.04 68.52
C MET A 747 71.56 -93.80 68.61
N ILE A 748 71.94 -92.80 69.43
CA ILE A 748 71.16 -91.56 69.57
C ILE A 748 71.25 -90.69 68.30
N THR A 749 72.45 -90.52 67.73
CA THR A 749 72.61 -89.75 66.49
C THR A 749 71.89 -90.42 65.34
N GLN A 750 71.84 -91.76 65.29
CA GLN A 750 71.11 -92.48 64.27
C GLN A 750 69.58 -92.34 64.40
N LYS A 751 69.04 -92.34 65.63
CA LYS A 751 67.61 -92.04 65.88
C LYS A 751 67.23 -90.61 65.51
N LEU A 752 68.11 -89.63 65.68
CA LEU A 752 67.85 -88.23 65.28
C LEU A 752 67.75 -88.07 63.76
N LEU A 753 68.46 -88.91 62.98
CA LEU A 753 68.45 -88.87 61.52
C LEU A 753 67.20 -89.52 60.89
N THR A 754 66.48 -90.37 61.62
CA THR A 754 65.29 -91.09 61.09
C THR A 754 63.96 -90.39 61.38
N VAL A 755 63.95 -89.28 62.12
CA VAL A 755 62.75 -88.50 62.45
C VAL A 755 62.13 -87.89 61.18
N LYS A 756 60.95 -88.36 60.79
CA LYS A 756 60.19 -87.84 59.63
C LYS A 756 59.08 -86.86 60.00
N GLU A 757 58.56 -86.95 61.23
CA GLU A 757 57.48 -86.10 61.74
C GLU A 757 57.77 -85.66 63.18
N CYS A 758 57.30 -84.46 63.55
CA CYS A 758 57.45 -83.94 64.91
C CYS A 758 56.12 -83.35 65.39
N SER A 759 55.66 -83.82 66.56
CA SER A 759 54.51 -83.26 67.24
C SER A 759 54.96 -82.50 68.49
N PHE A 760 54.35 -81.34 68.71
CA PHE A 760 54.60 -80.52 69.89
C PHE A 760 53.39 -80.64 70.81
N LYS A 761 53.57 -81.17 72.03
CA LYS A 761 52.56 -81.09 73.08
C LYS A 761 52.90 -79.95 74.02
N ASP A 762 51.91 -79.09 74.27
CA ASP A 762 52.01 -78.06 75.30
C ASP A 762 51.87 -78.73 76.67
N TYR A 763 52.95 -78.73 77.45
CA TYR A 763 52.94 -79.24 78.82
C TYR A 763 52.81 -78.07 79.79
N ALA A 764 51.61 -77.93 80.37
CA ALA A 764 51.29 -77.05 81.50
C ALA A 764 51.87 -75.62 81.43
N GLY A 765 51.97 -75.03 80.23
CA GLY A 765 52.35 -73.63 80.02
C GLY A 765 53.82 -73.27 80.29
N ILE A 766 54.70 -74.23 80.58
CA ILE A 766 56.12 -73.93 80.95
C ILE A 766 57.09 -74.22 79.80
N GLY A 767 56.65 -74.91 78.73
CA GLY A 767 57.41 -75.02 77.49
C GLY A 767 56.90 -76.12 76.56
N LYS A 768 57.04 -75.93 75.24
CA LYS A 768 56.75 -76.95 74.23
C LYS A 768 57.89 -77.96 74.20
N ILE A 769 57.61 -79.18 74.63
CA ILE A 769 58.57 -80.28 74.56
C ILE A 769 58.35 -81.03 73.25
N MET A 770 59.44 -81.20 72.49
CA MET A 770 59.47 -81.93 71.22
C MET A 770 59.46 -83.43 71.52
N ASN A 771 58.39 -84.13 71.14
CA ASN A 771 58.30 -85.57 71.35
C ASN A 771 58.78 -86.29 70.08
N LEU A 772 59.79 -87.16 70.23
CA LEU A 772 60.43 -87.94 69.18
C LEU A 772 60.14 -89.42 69.44
N HIS A 773 58.95 -89.90 69.08
CA HIS A 773 58.63 -91.34 69.12
C HIS A 773 58.41 -91.86 67.69
N GLU A 774 59.09 -92.95 67.34
CA GLU A 774 58.83 -93.78 66.16
C GLU A 774 57.68 -94.75 66.45
N ASP A 775 56.83 -94.93 65.43
CA ASP A 775 55.64 -95.76 65.25
C ASP A 775 55.36 -96.91 66.25
N GLU A 776 54.10 -96.96 66.71
CA GLU A 776 53.47 -98.13 67.33
C GLU A 776 53.27 -99.25 66.30
N THR A 777 53.57 -100.49 66.66
CA THR A 777 52.74 -101.62 66.23
C THR A 777 52.47 -102.57 67.40
N GLU A 778 51.22 -102.52 67.86
CA GLU A 778 50.37 -103.60 68.40
C GLU A 778 50.81 -104.39 69.65
N GLU A 779 50.15 -104.10 70.78
CA GLU A 779 49.84 -105.13 71.78
C GLU A 779 48.78 -106.09 71.20
N THR A 780 49.17 -107.32 70.86
CA THR A 780 48.29 -108.47 71.14
C THR A 780 48.36 -108.79 72.62
N ASP A 781 47.22 -108.66 73.26
CA ASP A 781 46.91 -109.18 74.60
C ASP A 781 47.31 -110.66 74.75
N PRO A 782 47.98 -111.05 75.86
CA PRO A 782 47.98 -112.42 76.33
C PRO A 782 47.16 -112.55 77.63
N SER A 783 45.82 -112.54 77.55
CA SER A 783 44.89 -113.41 78.33
C SER A 783 43.42 -113.05 78.13
#